data_AF-A0A7R8WNS1-F1
#
_entry.id   AF-A0A7R8WNS1-F1
#
_cell.length_a   1.000
_cell.length_b   1.000
_cell.length_c   1.000
_cell.angle_alpha   90.00
_cell.angle_beta   90.00
_cell.angle_gamma   90.00
#
_symmetry.space_group_name_H-M   'P 1'
#
loop_
_entity.id
_entity.type
_entity.pdbx_description
1 polymer ?
#
loop_
_entity_poly.entity_id
_entity_poly.type
_entity_poly.pdbx_seq_one_letter_code
_entity_poly.pdbx_strand_id
1 'polypeptide(L)'
;MQPGEEIIHVLPQEFKVDSQPEIIHPIGMYGSRLEANFHVVVGQIASIKNIARCVKSAGLNLTGITLEPIASSNATLSTEEKEAGVALIDIGGGTTDVAIFKDGIIRHTSVIPFGGNIVTEDIKTGCSIIERQAEVLKVKYGSAWPGANKDNEVVTIPGLRGREPKEISLKKLSEIIHARILEILDQTFTELENYGCHEQKKKLIAGVVMTGGGSKLKHIRQLAEYVTGMDVRIGFSNEHFAHSQDDELANPEYATAVGLLMKGLEQIEEREEMEEEMMTPNETQPSAQRKGIDGVDFVICNTDAQALNNSPVPNRIQLGVSVTEGLGAGANPDIGEQAALESLEEVKNLLTNNTKMVFITAGMGGGTGTGAAPIIAGIAKEMGILTVGIVTSPFYFEGKMRLEQAEAGIKRLRNNVDSLIVVNNDKLRELYGNLGYKAGFAKADEVLSTASKGIAEVITKHYSTNIDLRDARTVLANSGTAIMGSAISSGENKAMDAISKALDSPLLNDNKITGAKNVLLLIVSGETEITVDEIGIVNDYIQKEAGNRANVIMGIGEDLTLGESISVTVVATGFPVEDQKYTGLEEEKIVHRLDDDQALIKEFEVELDDRPVREVEPNEDGKIVHRLEEADFLEPEMPKKKNLNKQGHLFAEEEEMKLSTRPEMQVQPSMTKEIDLEEPISELEEERFDDETSFIFNINQ
;
A
#
# COMPACT_ATOMS: atom_id res chain seq x y z
N MET A 1 22.14 5.99 6.52
CA MET A 1 21.67 5.31 7.74
C MET A 1 22.76 5.30 8.79
N GLN A 2 22.51 5.94 9.92
CA GLN A 2 23.36 5.96 11.11
C GLN A 2 22.98 4.83 12.10
N PRO A 3 23.87 4.45 13.03
CA PRO A 3 23.55 3.45 14.06
C PRO A 3 22.40 3.90 14.97
N GLY A 4 21.27 3.18 14.92
CA GLY A 4 20.07 3.49 15.70
C GLY A 4 18.89 4.03 14.88
N GLU A 5 19.03 4.13 13.57
CA GLU A 5 17.95 4.41 12.62
C GLU A 5 17.28 3.12 12.12
N GLU A 6 16.01 3.24 11.72
CA GLU A 6 15.20 2.20 11.09
C GLU A 6 14.43 2.82 9.91
N ILE A 7 14.28 2.10 8.80
CA ILE A 7 13.52 2.57 7.64
C ILE A 7 12.03 2.50 7.96
N ILE A 8 11.32 3.61 7.81
CA ILE A 8 9.87 3.70 7.97
C ILE A 8 9.18 3.56 6.59
N HIS A 9 9.69 4.23 5.55
CA HIS A 9 9.19 4.12 4.17
C HIS A 9 10.33 4.08 3.14
N VAL A 10 10.07 3.42 2.01
CA VAL A 10 10.90 3.49 0.80
C VAL A 10 9.98 3.93 -0.33
N LEU A 11 10.17 5.13 -0.86
CA LEU A 11 9.23 5.77 -1.77
C LEU A 11 9.93 5.99 -3.12
N PRO A 12 9.59 5.21 -4.18
CA PRO A 12 10.29 5.27 -5.45
C PRO A 12 10.17 6.66 -6.08
N GLN A 13 11.27 7.13 -6.69
CA GLN A 13 11.38 8.43 -7.32
C GLN A 13 11.43 8.31 -8.83
N GLU A 14 12.43 7.59 -9.32
CA GLU A 14 12.77 7.57 -10.73
C GLU A 14 13.44 6.24 -11.01
N PHE A 15 12.92 5.52 -12.00
CA PHE A 15 13.58 4.38 -12.57
C PHE A 15 14.30 4.81 -13.86
N LYS A 16 15.42 4.17 -14.17
CA LYS A 16 16.12 4.33 -15.45
C LYS A 16 16.35 2.96 -16.05
N VAL A 17 15.73 2.72 -17.19
CA VAL A 17 15.90 1.49 -17.96
C VAL A 17 16.91 1.79 -19.05
N ASP A 18 18.04 1.07 -19.08
CA ASP A 18 19.05 1.22 -20.13
C ASP A 18 19.70 2.62 -20.24
N SER A 19 19.77 3.36 -19.13
CA SER A 19 20.11 4.79 -19.07
C SER A 19 19.09 5.74 -19.73
N GLN A 20 17.91 5.26 -20.15
CA GLN A 20 16.76 6.12 -20.40
C GLN A 20 16.18 6.56 -19.04
N PRO A 21 16.20 7.87 -18.70
CA PRO A 21 15.73 8.37 -17.41
C PRO A 21 14.20 8.57 -17.39
N GLU A 22 13.69 9.13 -16.29
CA GLU A 22 12.32 9.64 -16.15
C GLU A 22 11.21 8.57 -16.29
N ILE A 23 11.52 7.31 -15.98
CA ILE A 23 10.53 6.22 -15.97
C ILE A 23 9.91 6.14 -14.58
N ILE A 24 8.59 6.35 -14.50
CA ILE A 24 7.82 6.28 -13.25
C ILE A 24 7.37 4.83 -12.97
N HIS A 25 6.98 4.10 -14.03
CA HIS A 25 6.58 2.70 -13.99
C HIS A 25 7.42 1.89 -14.98
N PRO A 26 8.48 1.19 -14.54
CA PRO A 26 9.34 0.38 -15.43
C PRO A 26 8.71 -0.99 -15.77
N ILE A 27 7.59 -1.33 -15.14
CA ILE A 27 6.87 -2.59 -15.36
C ILE A 27 6.44 -2.67 -16.83
N GLY A 28 6.90 -3.71 -17.53
CA GLY A 28 6.66 -3.90 -18.97
C GLY A 28 7.66 -3.22 -19.92
N MET A 29 8.64 -2.48 -19.41
CA MET A 29 9.73 -1.89 -20.23
C MET A 29 10.91 -2.84 -20.40
N TYR A 30 11.54 -2.83 -21.57
CA TYR A 30 12.70 -3.68 -21.91
C TYR A 30 14.01 -2.90 -21.81
N GLY A 31 15.03 -3.45 -21.14
CA GLY A 31 16.41 -2.98 -21.19
C GLY A 31 17.34 -3.69 -20.21
N SER A 32 18.66 -3.46 -20.32
CA SER A 32 19.71 -4.23 -19.61
C SER A 32 20.39 -3.54 -18.41
N ARG A 33 19.81 -2.44 -17.92
CA ARG A 33 20.15 -1.85 -16.61
C ARG A 33 18.92 -1.20 -16.00
N LEU A 34 18.68 -1.43 -14.70
CA LEU A 34 17.63 -0.74 -13.94
C LEU A 34 18.30 0.05 -12.81
N GLU A 35 18.47 1.35 -13.00
CA GLU A 35 18.74 2.24 -11.88
C GLU A 35 17.41 2.61 -11.22
N ALA A 36 17.40 2.70 -9.89
CA ALA A 36 16.20 3.07 -9.14
C ALA A 36 16.59 4.05 -8.04
N ASN A 37 16.14 5.30 -8.18
CA ASN A 37 16.22 6.31 -7.15
C ASN A 37 15.04 6.14 -6.20
N PHE A 38 15.32 6.13 -4.89
CA PHE A 38 14.33 5.99 -3.83
C PHE A 38 14.50 7.09 -2.79
N HIS A 39 13.39 7.69 -2.37
CA HIS A 39 13.34 8.56 -1.20
C HIS A 39 13.11 7.68 0.03
N VAL A 40 14.16 7.49 0.83
CA VAL A 40 14.16 6.56 1.97
C VAL A 40 13.92 7.34 3.26
N VAL A 41 12.73 7.17 3.83
CA VAL A 41 12.32 7.82 5.08
C VAL A 41 12.81 6.97 6.25
N VAL A 42 13.82 7.43 6.97
CA VAL A 42 14.34 6.80 8.19
C VAL A 42 13.83 7.51 9.45
N GLY A 43 13.80 6.80 10.57
CA GLY A 43 13.54 7.39 11.89
C GLY A 43 14.33 6.73 12.99
N GLN A 44 14.59 7.46 14.07
CA GLN A 44 15.33 6.94 15.21
C GLN A 44 14.49 5.90 15.97
N ILE A 45 15.06 4.71 16.17
CA ILE A 45 14.46 3.58 16.88
C ILE A 45 14.04 3.97 18.30
N ALA A 46 14.75 4.91 18.94
CA ALA A 46 14.39 5.46 20.24
C ALA A 46 13.05 6.23 20.20
N SER A 47 12.88 7.14 19.24
CA SER A 47 11.66 7.94 19.04
C SER A 47 10.46 7.07 18.68
N ILE A 48 10.66 6.10 17.77
CA ILE A 48 9.67 5.06 17.43
C ILE A 48 9.19 4.32 18.69
N LYS A 49 10.12 3.86 19.54
CA LYS A 49 9.81 3.18 20.81
C LYS A 49 9.26 4.10 21.90
N ASN A 50 9.38 5.42 21.77
CA ASN A 50 8.71 6.39 22.64
C ASN A 50 7.25 6.54 22.24
N ILE A 51 6.97 6.78 20.95
CA ILE A 51 5.61 6.87 20.39
C ILE A 51 4.82 5.59 20.67
N ALA A 52 5.41 4.41 20.41
CA ALA A 52 4.78 3.12 20.71
C ALA A 52 4.42 2.94 22.20
N ARG A 53 5.22 3.50 23.11
CA ARG A 53 4.92 3.49 24.55
C ARG A 53 3.79 4.47 24.90
N CYS A 54 3.74 5.65 24.29
CA CYS A 54 2.64 6.60 24.48
C CYS A 54 1.29 6.01 24.03
N VAL A 55 1.24 5.43 22.83
CA VAL A 55 0.04 4.75 22.28
C VAL A 55 -0.42 3.63 23.23
N LYS A 56 0.52 2.78 23.69
CA LYS A 56 0.22 1.71 24.65
C LYS A 56 -0.24 2.23 26.02
N SER A 57 0.28 3.36 26.49
CA SER A 57 -0.14 4.01 27.73
C SER A 57 -1.54 4.63 27.64
N ALA A 58 -2.00 5.00 26.44
CA ALA A 58 -3.39 5.38 26.19
C ALA A 58 -4.37 4.19 26.12
N GLY A 59 -3.88 2.95 26.27
CA GLY A 59 -4.68 1.73 26.15
C GLY A 59 -4.93 1.26 24.71
N LEU A 60 -4.19 1.81 23.75
CA LEU A 60 -4.30 1.48 22.32
C LEU A 60 -3.16 0.56 21.87
N ASN A 61 -3.35 -0.15 20.77
CA ASN A 61 -2.31 -0.92 20.10
C ASN A 61 -1.73 -0.10 18.93
N LEU A 62 -0.44 -0.22 18.67
CA LEU A 62 0.20 0.38 17.50
C LEU A 62 0.18 -0.63 16.34
N THR A 63 -0.63 -0.36 15.31
CA THR A 63 -0.72 -1.21 14.10
C THR A 63 0.44 -0.96 13.13
N GLY A 64 0.86 0.29 12.98
CA GLY A 64 1.92 0.71 12.06
C GLY A 64 2.34 2.17 12.31
N ILE A 65 3.22 2.69 11.45
CA ILE A 65 3.70 4.08 11.49
C ILE A 65 3.61 4.64 10.06
N THR A 66 3.31 5.93 9.92
CA THR A 66 3.30 6.64 8.63
C THR A 66 3.97 8.00 8.78
N LEU A 67 4.64 8.47 7.71
CA LEU A 67 5.19 9.82 7.62
C LEU A 67 4.02 10.81 7.55
N GLU A 68 4.05 11.84 8.40
CA GLU A 68 2.98 12.83 8.57
C GLU A 68 2.48 13.43 7.24
N PRO A 69 3.33 14.00 6.36
CA PRO A 69 2.88 14.48 5.05
C PRO A 69 2.18 13.44 4.16
N ILE A 70 2.45 12.14 4.29
CA ILE A 70 1.69 11.12 3.54
C ILE A 70 0.26 11.03 4.08
N ALA A 71 0.08 11.01 5.40
CA ALA A 71 -1.24 11.03 6.02
C ALA A 71 -2.01 12.31 5.64
N SER A 72 -1.44 13.50 5.88
CA SER A 72 -2.08 14.77 5.53
C SER A 72 -2.44 14.83 4.04
N SER A 73 -1.59 14.28 3.15
CA SER A 73 -1.89 14.19 1.70
C SER A 73 -3.07 13.28 1.33
N ASN A 74 -3.42 12.29 2.16
CA ASN A 74 -4.59 11.43 1.90
C ASN A 74 -5.89 12.12 2.32
N ALA A 75 -5.84 13.07 3.26
CA ALA A 75 -7.02 13.83 3.69
C ALA A 75 -7.27 15.12 2.87
N THR A 76 -6.23 15.71 2.26
CA THR A 76 -6.26 17.11 1.77
C THR A 76 -5.79 17.35 0.33
N LEU A 77 -5.37 16.31 -0.41
CA LEU A 77 -4.98 16.41 -1.82
C LEU A 77 -5.77 15.44 -2.70
N SER A 78 -6.11 15.86 -3.92
CA SER A 78 -6.64 14.96 -4.95
C SER A 78 -5.53 14.18 -5.67
N THR A 79 -5.89 13.13 -6.41
CA THR A 79 -4.94 12.39 -7.26
C THR A 79 -4.41 13.27 -8.39
N GLU A 80 -5.29 14.05 -9.01
CA GLU A 80 -4.95 14.99 -10.09
C GLU A 80 -3.96 16.07 -9.64
N GLU A 81 -4.03 16.53 -8.39
CA GLU A 81 -3.04 17.45 -7.82
C GLU A 81 -1.68 16.78 -7.62
N LYS A 82 -1.66 15.54 -7.10
CA LYS A 82 -0.43 14.73 -6.93
C LYS A 82 0.21 14.40 -8.28
N GLU A 83 -0.58 14.22 -9.35
CA GLU A 83 -0.10 14.05 -10.72
C GLU A 83 0.42 15.36 -11.32
N ALA A 84 -0.42 16.40 -11.36
CA ALA A 84 -0.12 17.70 -11.98
C ALA A 84 1.09 18.40 -11.30
N GLY A 85 1.31 18.14 -10.02
CA GLY A 85 2.42 18.65 -9.23
C GLY A 85 1.94 19.68 -8.21
N VAL A 86 2.17 19.40 -6.93
CA VAL A 86 1.68 20.20 -5.81
C VAL A 86 2.64 20.15 -4.62
N ALA A 87 2.79 21.25 -3.90
CA ALA A 87 3.45 21.28 -2.60
C ALA A 87 2.42 21.29 -1.47
N LEU A 88 2.46 20.28 -0.60
CA LEU A 88 1.75 20.25 0.67
C LEU A 88 2.63 20.92 1.74
N ILE A 89 2.06 21.89 2.45
CA ILE A 89 2.70 22.58 3.58
C ILE A 89 1.81 22.41 4.82
N ASP A 90 2.19 21.51 5.72
CA ASP A 90 1.47 21.28 6.98
C ASP A 90 2.09 22.14 8.09
N ILE A 91 1.41 23.23 8.47
CA ILE A 91 1.87 24.11 9.55
C ILE A 91 1.31 23.60 10.88
N GLY A 92 2.05 22.66 11.46
CA GLY A 92 1.78 22.09 12.78
C GLY A 92 2.06 23.08 13.93
N GLY A 93 2.04 22.56 15.17
CA GLY A 93 2.36 23.34 16.36
C GLY A 93 3.87 23.60 16.51
N GLY A 94 4.68 22.55 16.41
CA GLY A 94 6.14 22.62 16.59
C GLY A 94 6.92 22.88 15.30
N THR A 95 6.53 22.20 14.22
CA THR A 95 7.21 22.19 12.91
C THR A 95 6.31 22.74 11.81
N THR A 96 6.90 22.97 10.65
CA THR A 96 6.21 23.07 9.36
C THR A 96 6.77 21.99 8.46
N ASP A 97 5.92 21.06 8.03
CA ASP A 97 6.31 19.87 7.30
C ASP A 97 5.94 20.05 5.82
N VAL A 98 6.96 19.95 4.95
CA VAL A 98 6.86 20.22 3.52
C VAL A 98 6.97 18.91 2.77
N ALA A 99 6.02 18.63 1.86
CA ALA A 99 6.10 17.50 0.95
C ALA A 99 5.65 17.91 -0.45
N ILE A 100 6.49 17.65 -1.44
CA ILE A 100 6.20 17.91 -2.84
C ILE A 100 5.76 16.61 -3.49
N PHE A 101 4.65 16.64 -4.21
CA PHE A 101 4.15 15.53 -5.03
C PHE A 101 4.21 15.93 -6.51
N LYS A 102 4.54 14.99 -7.39
CA LYS A 102 4.56 15.15 -8.84
C LYS A 102 4.50 13.79 -9.52
N ASP A 103 3.67 13.66 -10.55
CA ASP A 103 3.42 12.41 -11.27
C ASP A 103 2.89 11.28 -10.36
N GLY A 104 2.05 11.65 -9.37
CA GLY A 104 1.38 10.75 -8.42
C GLY A 104 2.21 10.35 -7.21
N ILE A 105 3.53 10.57 -7.26
CA ILE A 105 4.48 10.19 -6.20
C ILE A 105 5.04 11.41 -5.46
N ILE A 106 5.50 11.18 -4.22
CA ILE A 106 6.27 12.18 -3.47
C ILE A 106 7.62 12.41 -4.18
N ARG A 107 8.15 13.63 -4.15
CA ARG A 107 9.41 14.04 -4.80
C ARG A 107 10.44 14.65 -3.87
N HIS A 108 9.98 15.36 -2.86
CA HIS A 108 10.80 16.01 -1.84
C HIS A 108 10.06 15.98 -0.52
N THR A 109 10.78 15.87 0.59
CA THR A 109 10.22 16.10 1.92
C THR A 109 11.23 16.77 2.82
N SER A 110 10.82 17.80 3.54
CA SER A 110 11.65 18.45 4.55
C SER A 110 10.82 18.97 5.72
N VAL A 111 11.49 19.19 6.85
CA VAL A 111 10.86 19.56 8.12
C VAL A 111 11.52 20.83 8.64
N ILE A 112 10.78 21.93 8.63
CA ILE A 112 11.21 23.21 9.13
C ILE A 112 10.93 23.24 10.65
N PRO A 113 11.92 23.58 11.51
CA PRO A 113 11.80 23.48 12.97
C PRO A 113 10.98 24.62 13.61
N PHE A 114 9.98 25.14 12.88
CA PHE A 114 9.14 26.27 13.25
C PHE A 114 7.69 26.02 12.83
N GLY A 115 6.75 26.15 13.78
CA GLY A 115 5.32 26.04 13.54
C GLY A 115 4.51 27.09 14.32
N GLY A 116 3.23 26.83 14.56
CA GLY A 116 2.32 27.74 15.24
C GLY A 116 2.74 28.19 16.65
N ASN A 117 3.63 27.46 17.33
CA ASN A 117 4.07 27.76 18.70
C ASN A 117 5.11 28.90 18.77
N ILE A 118 6.04 29.01 17.81
CA ILE A 118 7.04 30.10 17.84
C ILE A 118 6.37 31.47 17.60
N VAL A 119 5.31 31.50 16.78
CA VAL A 119 4.43 32.67 16.61
C VAL A 119 3.80 33.08 17.95
N THR A 120 3.36 32.12 18.76
CA THR A 120 2.83 32.39 20.11
C THR A 120 3.90 32.91 21.07
N GLU A 121 5.14 32.42 20.97
CA GLU A 121 6.28 32.92 21.77
C GLU A 121 6.63 34.37 21.44
N ASP A 122 6.64 34.73 20.15
CA ASP A 122 6.88 36.10 19.68
C ASP A 122 5.75 37.04 20.10
N ILE A 123 4.49 36.61 20.03
CA ILE A 123 3.36 37.38 20.57
C ILE A 123 3.50 37.53 22.09
N LYS A 124 3.80 36.45 22.82
CA LYS A 124 3.99 36.45 24.28
C LYS A 124 5.04 37.50 24.69
N THR A 125 6.15 37.55 23.96
CA THR A 125 7.28 38.46 24.19
C THR A 125 6.97 39.89 23.73
N GLY A 126 6.65 40.08 22.45
CA GLY A 126 6.43 41.38 21.80
C GLY A 126 5.19 42.13 22.27
N CYS A 127 4.12 41.42 22.67
CA CYS A 127 2.98 42.00 23.38
C CYS A 127 3.16 41.96 24.90
N SER A 128 4.16 41.26 25.43
CA SER A 128 4.51 41.11 26.86
C SER A 128 3.29 40.73 27.71
N ILE A 129 2.77 39.53 27.44
CA ILE A 129 1.60 38.89 28.06
C ILE A 129 1.96 37.43 28.45
N ILE A 130 1.00 36.64 28.95
CA ILE A 130 1.23 35.20 29.18
C ILE A 130 0.89 34.36 27.94
N GLU A 131 1.46 33.17 27.85
CA GLU A 131 1.34 32.22 26.73
C GLU A 131 -0.11 31.91 26.36
N ARG A 132 -0.93 31.53 27.36
CA ARG A 132 -2.38 31.28 27.21
C ARG A 132 -3.16 32.51 26.72
N GLN A 133 -2.65 33.73 26.93
CA GLN A 133 -3.23 34.94 26.36
C GLN A 133 -2.75 35.18 24.92
N ALA A 134 -1.47 34.92 24.64
CA ALA A 134 -0.91 35.01 23.29
C ALA A 134 -1.56 34.03 22.31
N GLU A 135 -1.83 32.79 22.73
CA GLU A 135 -2.47 31.77 21.90
C GLU A 135 -3.91 32.17 21.52
N VAL A 136 -4.74 32.55 22.51
CA VAL A 136 -6.11 33.02 22.26
C VAL A 136 -6.13 34.27 21.38
N LEU A 137 -5.14 35.16 21.53
CA LEU A 137 -4.98 36.34 20.68
C LEU A 137 -4.62 35.97 19.24
N LYS A 138 -3.69 35.03 19.04
CA LYS A 138 -3.30 34.47 17.73
C LYS A 138 -4.49 33.84 17.02
N VAL A 139 -5.19 32.91 17.69
CA VAL A 139 -6.30 32.14 17.09
C VAL A 139 -7.50 33.02 16.75
N LYS A 140 -7.92 33.93 17.64
CA LYS A 140 -9.11 34.77 17.39
C LYS A 140 -8.83 35.97 16.48
N TYR A 141 -7.68 36.62 16.65
CA TYR A 141 -7.41 37.94 16.08
C TYR A 141 -6.12 38.04 15.24
N GLY A 142 -5.31 36.98 15.15
CA GLY A 142 -4.10 36.97 14.36
C GLY A 142 -4.36 37.17 12.86
N SER A 143 -3.38 37.83 12.21
CA SER A 143 -3.34 38.07 10.77
C SER A 143 -1.88 37.99 10.31
N ALA A 144 -1.62 37.28 9.23
CA ALA A 144 -0.31 37.23 8.55
C ALA A 144 -0.03 38.50 7.71
N TRP A 145 -1.03 39.36 7.48
CA TRP A 145 -0.90 40.55 6.64
C TRP A 145 -1.18 41.85 7.43
N PRO A 146 -0.15 42.66 7.75
CA PRO A 146 -0.31 43.87 8.58
C PRO A 146 -1.17 44.95 7.94
N GLY A 147 -1.19 45.02 6.61
CA GLY A 147 -1.96 46.01 5.85
C GLY A 147 -3.48 45.84 5.93
N ALA A 148 -3.98 44.73 6.50
CA ALA A 148 -5.42 44.47 6.64
C ALA A 148 -6.05 45.12 7.88
N ASN A 149 -5.25 45.45 8.92
CA ASN A 149 -5.76 46.02 10.17
C ASN A 149 -5.68 47.56 10.19
N LYS A 150 -6.72 48.19 10.76
CA LYS A 150 -6.77 49.65 10.90
C LYS A 150 -5.92 50.11 12.10
N ASP A 151 -5.28 51.28 12.00
CA ASP A 151 -4.43 51.83 13.07
C ASP A 151 -5.17 52.03 14.41
N ASN A 152 -6.50 52.17 14.37
CA ASN A 152 -7.38 52.38 15.53
C ASN A 152 -8.04 51.11 16.08
N GLU A 153 -7.63 49.91 15.62
CA GLU A 153 -8.20 48.63 16.02
C GLU A 153 -7.38 47.98 17.17
N VAL A 154 -8.02 47.67 18.30
CA VAL A 154 -7.37 47.13 19.50
C VAL A 154 -8.15 45.98 20.15
N VAL A 155 -7.44 45.07 20.83
CA VAL A 155 -8.00 44.06 21.73
C VAL A 155 -7.61 44.36 23.17
N THR A 156 -8.58 44.33 24.08
CA THR A 156 -8.35 44.40 25.53
C THR A 156 -8.20 43.01 26.12
N ILE A 157 -7.06 42.76 26.77
CA ILE A 157 -6.68 41.50 27.44
C ILE A 157 -6.73 41.71 28.97
N PRO A 158 -7.31 40.78 29.76
CA PRO A 158 -7.37 40.92 31.23
C PRO A 158 -5.98 40.94 31.89
N GLY A 159 -5.82 41.82 32.88
CA GLY A 159 -4.56 42.00 33.61
C GLY A 159 -4.32 40.95 34.70
N LEU A 160 -3.06 40.54 34.88
CA LEU A 160 -2.69 39.53 35.87
C LEU A 160 -2.86 40.05 37.31
N ARG A 161 -3.61 39.31 38.15
CA ARG A 161 -3.74 39.50 39.61
C ARG A 161 -4.03 40.96 40.03
N GLY A 162 -5.07 41.56 39.46
CA GLY A 162 -5.52 42.92 39.83
C GLY A 162 -4.66 44.04 39.26
N ARG A 163 -3.86 43.77 38.22
CA ARG A 163 -3.34 44.79 37.31
C ARG A 163 -4.45 45.21 36.34
N GLU A 164 -4.38 46.44 35.85
CA GLU A 164 -5.27 46.94 34.80
C GLU A 164 -5.24 46.06 33.53
N PRO A 165 -6.36 45.97 32.79
CA PRO A 165 -6.37 45.35 31.46
C PRO A 165 -5.39 46.01 30.49
N LYS A 166 -4.90 45.24 29.53
CA LYS A 166 -3.91 45.69 28.55
C LYS A 166 -4.54 45.77 27.16
N GLU A 167 -4.53 46.96 26.55
CA GLU A 167 -4.82 47.11 25.13
C GLU A 167 -3.61 46.64 24.29
N ILE A 168 -3.88 45.84 23.26
CA ILE A 168 -2.93 45.47 22.21
C ILE A 168 -3.51 45.93 20.86
N SER A 169 -2.74 46.68 20.08
CA SER A 169 -3.12 47.04 18.70
C SER A 169 -3.06 45.81 17.80
N LEU A 170 -4.11 45.61 16.99
CA LEU A 170 -4.16 44.51 16.04
C LEU A 170 -3.16 44.65 14.90
N LYS A 171 -2.83 45.89 14.51
CA LYS A 171 -1.74 46.15 13.59
C LYS A 171 -0.41 45.66 14.16
N LYS A 172 -0.07 46.01 15.41
CA LYS A 172 1.15 45.51 16.08
C LYS A 172 1.14 43.98 16.23
N LEU A 173 -0.02 43.38 16.53
CA LEU A 173 -0.16 41.93 16.58
C LEU A 173 0.16 41.30 15.21
N SER A 174 -0.39 41.86 14.15
CA SER A 174 -0.15 41.37 12.79
C SER A 174 1.29 41.63 12.32
N GLU A 175 1.93 42.73 12.70
CA GLU A 175 3.37 42.98 12.46
C GLU A 175 4.26 41.90 13.08
N ILE A 176 3.98 41.47 14.32
CA ILE A 176 4.72 40.37 14.99
C ILE A 176 4.49 39.04 14.27
N ILE A 177 3.23 38.72 13.96
CA ILE A 177 2.86 37.46 13.30
C ILE A 177 3.44 37.39 11.89
N HIS A 178 3.33 38.47 11.11
CA HIS A 178 3.85 38.60 9.76
C HIS A 178 5.35 38.31 9.71
N ALA A 179 6.14 38.89 10.62
CA ALA A 179 7.59 38.67 10.66
C ALA A 179 7.94 37.18 10.78
N ARG A 180 7.28 36.43 11.66
CA ARG A 180 7.54 34.98 11.84
C ARG A 180 6.96 34.12 10.73
N ILE A 181 5.76 34.43 10.24
CA ILE A 181 5.11 33.65 9.19
C ILE A 181 5.83 33.85 7.85
N LEU A 182 6.32 35.07 7.56
CA LEU A 182 7.20 35.33 6.43
C LEU A 182 8.48 34.49 6.52
N GLU A 183 9.16 34.47 7.67
CA GLU A 183 10.36 33.64 7.88
C GLU A 183 10.11 32.12 7.70
N ILE A 184 8.92 31.63 8.04
CA ILE A 184 8.50 30.22 7.80
C ILE A 184 8.20 29.98 6.32
N LEU A 185 7.52 30.91 5.65
CA LEU A 185 7.19 30.82 4.23
C LEU A 185 8.42 30.99 3.33
N ASP A 186 9.38 31.85 3.69
CA ASP A 186 10.66 32.03 3.01
C ASP A 186 11.50 30.74 3.09
N GLN A 187 11.55 30.09 4.27
CA GLN A 187 12.18 28.77 4.42
C GLN A 187 11.45 27.70 3.60
N THR A 188 10.12 27.73 3.58
CA THR A 188 9.33 26.77 2.78
C THR A 188 9.53 26.99 1.29
N PHE A 189 9.60 28.25 0.83
CA PHE A 189 9.87 28.58 -0.57
C PHE A 189 11.30 28.21 -0.96
N THR A 190 12.28 28.40 -0.09
CA THR A 190 13.66 27.91 -0.27
C THR A 190 13.66 26.40 -0.54
N GLU A 191 12.79 25.62 0.11
CA GLU A 191 12.66 24.18 -0.13
C GLU A 191 11.98 23.84 -1.47
N LEU A 192 11.08 24.69 -1.98
CA LEU A 192 10.54 24.57 -3.34
C LEU A 192 11.60 24.94 -4.40
N GLU A 193 12.42 25.96 -4.15
CA GLU A 193 13.56 26.33 -4.99
C GLU A 193 14.65 25.24 -4.99
N ASN A 194 14.97 24.65 -3.83
CA ASN A 194 15.91 23.53 -3.68
C ASN A 194 15.47 22.28 -4.47
N TYR A 195 14.17 21.97 -4.44
CA TYR A 195 13.60 20.94 -5.32
C TYR A 195 13.73 21.32 -6.81
N GLY A 196 13.60 22.61 -7.14
CA GLY A 196 13.71 23.15 -8.49
C GLY A 196 12.36 23.48 -9.12
N CYS A 197 11.38 23.97 -8.35
CA CYS A 197 10.00 24.23 -8.80
C CYS A 197 9.86 25.16 -10.04
N HIS A 198 10.89 25.93 -10.37
CA HIS A 198 10.94 26.78 -11.56
C HIS A 198 11.35 26.04 -12.85
N GLU A 199 12.00 24.88 -12.75
CA GLU A 199 12.35 24.04 -13.90
C GLU A 199 11.11 23.54 -14.63
N GLN A 200 11.13 23.51 -15.97
CA GLN A 200 9.94 23.20 -16.76
C GLN A 200 9.31 21.82 -16.47
N LYS A 201 10.12 20.81 -16.09
CA LYS A 201 9.64 19.47 -15.74
C LYS A 201 9.08 19.40 -14.30
N LYS A 202 9.72 20.10 -13.36
CA LYS A 202 9.41 20.07 -11.92
C LYS A 202 8.31 21.07 -11.51
N LYS A 203 7.71 21.80 -12.46
CA LYS A 203 6.63 22.75 -12.15
C LYS A 203 5.47 22.09 -11.41
N LEU A 204 5.07 22.75 -10.33
CA LEU A 204 3.92 22.42 -9.50
C LEU A 204 2.69 23.09 -10.12
N ILE A 205 1.99 22.39 -11.00
CA ILE A 205 0.89 22.95 -11.81
C ILE A 205 -0.37 23.19 -10.95
N ALA A 206 -0.57 22.40 -9.90
CA ALA A 206 -1.61 22.61 -8.88
C ALA A 206 -1.13 23.53 -7.73
N GLY A 207 0.06 24.13 -7.82
CA GLY A 207 0.56 25.12 -6.88
C GLY A 207 0.82 24.55 -5.49
N VAL A 208 0.22 25.19 -4.48
CA VAL A 208 0.48 24.93 -3.06
C VAL A 208 -0.82 24.66 -2.29
N VAL A 209 -0.81 23.65 -1.45
CA VAL A 209 -1.89 23.34 -0.50
C VAL A 209 -1.36 23.48 0.92
N MET A 210 -1.90 24.44 1.67
CA MET A 210 -1.56 24.64 3.08
C MET A 210 -2.55 23.91 3.98
N THR A 211 -2.06 23.19 5.00
CA THR A 211 -2.90 22.55 6.00
C THR A 211 -2.30 22.64 7.41
N GLY A 212 -2.85 21.91 8.38
CA GLY A 212 -2.47 22.00 9.78
C GLY A 212 -3.04 23.22 10.48
N GLY A 213 -2.91 23.28 11.82
CA GLY A 213 -3.52 24.33 12.64
C GLY A 213 -3.06 25.75 12.31
N GLY A 214 -1.81 25.93 11.84
CA GLY A 214 -1.26 27.23 11.46
C GLY A 214 -1.87 27.83 10.18
N SER A 215 -2.32 26.98 9.24
CA SER A 215 -2.99 27.42 8.00
C SER A 215 -4.29 28.20 8.23
N LYS A 216 -4.87 28.12 9.44
CA LYS A 216 -6.11 28.81 9.84
C LYS A 216 -5.91 30.31 10.10
N LEU A 217 -4.66 30.79 10.07
CA LEU A 217 -4.32 32.19 10.31
C LEU A 217 -4.83 33.10 9.18
N LYS A 218 -5.47 34.22 9.54
CA LYS A 218 -6.05 35.14 8.55
C LYS A 218 -4.97 35.70 7.62
N HIS A 219 -5.27 35.75 6.33
CA HIS A 219 -4.38 36.22 5.27
C HIS A 219 -3.09 35.41 5.04
N ILE A 220 -2.93 34.21 5.65
CA ILE A 220 -1.74 33.39 5.41
C ILE A 220 -1.67 32.89 3.96
N ARG A 221 -2.82 32.55 3.37
CA ARG A 221 -2.95 32.16 1.96
C ARG A 221 -2.40 33.25 1.03
N GLN A 222 -2.84 34.49 1.23
CA GLN A 222 -2.39 35.66 0.46
C GLN A 222 -0.90 35.99 0.66
N LEU A 223 -0.35 35.74 1.86
CA LEU A 223 1.09 35.89 2.07
C LEU A 223 1.88 34.77 1.37
N ALA A 224 1.37 33.54 1.35
CA ALA A 224 1.98 32.42 0.63
C ALA A 224 1.89 32.60 -0.90
N GLU A 225 0.76 33.09 -1.43
CA GLU A 225 0.60 33.51 -2.83
C GLU A 225 1.66 34.55 -3.21
N TYR A 226 1.87 35.55 -2.35
CA TYR A 226 2.85 36.62 -2.55
C TYR A 226 4.31 36.15 -2.46
N VAL A 227 4.65 35.27 -1.51
CA VAL A 227 6.02 34.76 -1.30
C VAL A 227 6.41 33.74 -2.37
N THR A 228 5.52 32.80 -2.70
CA THR A 228 5.84 31.69 -3.62
C THR A 228 5.61 32.02 -5.09
N GLY A 229 4.77 33.00 -5.41
CA GLY A 229 4.32 33.28 -6.77
C GLY A 229 3.46 32.15 -7.38
N MET A 230 2.90 31.27 -6.55
CA MET A 230 2.04 30.16 -6.95
C MET A 230 0.61 30.37 -6.45
N ASP A 231 -0.37 29.73 -7.11
CA ASP A 231 -1.72 29.62 -6.56
C ASP A 231 -1.69 28.80 -5.27
N VAL A 232 -2.37 29.29 -4.22
CA VAL A 232 -2.41 28.64 -2.90
C VAL A 232 -3.84 28.39 -2.46
N ARG A 233 -4.15 27.16 -2.02
CA ARG A 233 -5.41 26.84 -1.32
C ARG A 233 -5.15 26.30 0.08
N ILE A 234 -6.20 26.30 0.90
CA ILE A 234 -6.21 25.57 2.17
C ILE A 234 -6.74 24.17 1.90
N GLY A 235 -6.04 23.15 2.39
CA GLY A 235 -6.44 21.74 2.30
C GLY A 235 -7.22 21.32 3.55
N PHE A 236 -8.49 20.99 3.38
CA PHE A 236 -9.40 20.60 4.46
C PHE A 236 -9.49 19.08 4.59
N SER A 237 -9.60 18.59 5.82
CA SER A 237 -9.57 17.14 6.13
C SER A 237 -10.80 16.34 5.69
N ASN A 238 -11.76 16.95 5.00
CA ASN A 238 -13.02 16.33 4.56
C ASN A 238 -13.22 16.35 3.04
N GLU A 239 -12.19 16.68 2.26
CA GLU A 239 -12.29 16.84 0.80
C GLU A 239 -12.73 15.55 0.07
N HIS A 240 -12.40 14.39 0.64
CA HIS A 240 -12.78 13.07 0.12
C HIS A 240 -14.08 12.50 0.69
N PHE A 241 -14.83 13.27 1.49
CA PHE A 241 -16.06 12.77 2.11
C PHE A 241 -17.28 12.95 1.20
N ALA A 242 -18.20 11.97 1.27
CA ALA A 242 -19.50 12.06 0.59
C ALA A 242 -20.27 13.31 1.05
N HIS A 243 -21.09 13.89 0.16
CA HIS A 243 -21.76 15.20 0.36
C HIS A 243 -22.92 15.20 1.38
N SER A 244 -22.68 14.72 2.61
CA SER A 244 -23.49 14.97 3.80
C SER A 244 -22.71 14.68 5.09
N GLN A 245 -22.87 15.51 6.12
CA GLN A 245 -22.49 15.24 7.54
C GLN A 245 -20.97 15.32 7.87
N ASP A 246 -20.38 16.52 7.88
CA ASP A 246 -20.16 17.30 9.12
C ASP A 246 -19.23 18.51 8.89
N ASP A 247 -19.76 19.73 9.07
CA ASP A 247 -18.97 20.97 9.02
C ASP A 247 -17.90 21.01 10.14
N GLU A 248 -18.07 20.26 11.23
CA GLU A 248 -17.08 20.16 12.33
C GLU A 248 -15.79 19.46 11.89
N LEU A 249 -15.82 18.63 10.84
CA LEU A 249 -14.65 17.94 10.28
C LEU A 249 -14.01 18.69 9.10
N ALA A 250 -14.57 19.84 8.70
CA ALA A 250 -14.00 20.73 7.69
C ALA A 250 -12.91 21.65 8.31
N ASN A 251 -11.83 21.06 8.81
CA ASN A 251 -10.80 21.77 9.58
C ASN A 251 -9.38 21.29 9.24
N PRO A 252 -8.48 22.10 8.65
CA PRO A 252 -7.11 21.67 8.27
C PRO A 252 -6.27 21.18 9.47
N GLU A 253 -6.61 21.60 10.69
CA GLU A 253 -6.02 21.11 11.95
C GLU A 253 -6.20 19.60 12.19
N TYR A 254 -7.11 18.94 11.47
CA TYR A 254 -7.36 17.50 11.59
C TYR A 254 -6.78 16.68 10.42
N ALA A 255 -6.04 17.29 9.49
CA ALA A 255 -5.51 16.64 8.28
C ALA A 255 -4.73 15.35 8.58
N THR A 256 -3.69 15.42 9.42
CA THR A 256 -2.91 14.23 9.80
C THR A 256 -3.76 13.16 10.49
N ALA A 257 -4.69 13.57 11.35
CA ALA A 257 -5.51 12.65 12.14
C ALA A 257 -6.55 11.90 11.28
N VAL A 258 -7.21 12.61 10.36
CA VAL A 258 -8.13 11.99 9.40
C VAL A 258 -7.35 11.16 8.38
N GLY A 259 -6.20 11.64 7.89
CA GLY A 259 -5.36 10.89 6.97
C GLY A 259 -4.80 9.58 7.55
N LEU A 260 -4.44 9.58 8.84
CA LEU A 260 -4.08 8.36 9.57
C LEU A 260 -5.28 7.43 9.79
N LEU A 261 -6.49 7.97 9.93
CA LEU A 261 -7.71 7.16 10.02
C LEU A 261 -8.07 6.55 8.65
N MET A 262 -8.05 7.34 7.57
CA MET A 262 -8.27 6.87 6.19
C MET A 262 -7.26 5.77 5.84
N LYS A 263 -5.97 6.00 6.06
CA LYS A 263 -4.93 4.98 5.83
C LYS A 263 -5.01 3.78 6.79
N GLY A 264 -5.56 3.99 7.99
CA GLY A 264 -5.88 2.93 8.92
C GLY A 264 -7.07 2.08 8.47
N LEU A 265 -8.06 2.70 7.82
CA LEU A 265 -9.20 2.04 7.19
C LEU A 265 -8.79 1.33 5.91
N GLU A 266 -8.00 1.95 5.02
CA GLU A 266 -7.37 1.27 3.86
C GLU A 266 -6.65 -0.01 4.31
N GLN A 267 -5.84 0.05 5.38
CA GLN A 267 -5.15 -1.12 5.94
C GLN A 267 -6.05 -2.10 6.71
N ILE A 268 -7.27 -1.71 7.07
CA ILE A 268 -8.29 -2.61 7.66
C ILE A 268 -9.12 -3.23 6.53
N GLU A 269 -9.49 -2.50 5.50
CA GLU A 269 -10.18 -2.99 4.30
C GLU A 269 -9.28 -3.95 3.52
N GLU A 270 -7.99 -3.63 3.31
CA GLU A 270 -6.99 -4.59 2.80
C GLU A 270 -6.91 -5.89 3.63
N ARG A 271 -7.19 -5.82 4.94
CA ARG A 271 -7.21 -6.99 5.84
C ARG A 271 -8.55 -7.69 5.90
N GLU A 272 -9.65 -6.96 5.85
CA GLU A 272 -11.01 -7.45 5.94
C GLU A 272 -11.46 -8.01 4.59
N GLU A 273 -10.98 -7.49 3.46
CA GLU A 273 -10.99 -8.22 2.19
C GLU A 273 -10.20 -9.53 2.34
N MET A 274 -8.96 -9.51 2.85
CA MET A 274 -8.17 -10.74 3.08
C MET A 274 -8.77 -11.71 4.14
N GLU A 275 -9.62 -11.26 5.05
CA GLU A 275 -10.24 -12.07 6.12
C GLU A 275 -11.68 -12.49 5.78
N GLU A 276 -12.49 -11.68 5.11
CA GLU A 276 -13.75 -12.08 4.47
C GLU A 276 -13.52 -13.03 3.29
N GLU A 277 -12.39 -12.87 2.58
CA GLU A 277 -11.88 -13.87 1.64
C GLU A 277 -11.64 -15.23 2.31
N MET A 278 -11.48 -15.28 3.65
CA MET A 278 -11.37 -16.50 4.43
C MET A 278 -12.63 -16.90 5.22
N MET A 279 -13.61 -16.01 5.43
CA MET A 279 -14.63 -16.17 6.49
C MET A 279 -16.06 -16.55 6.04
N THR A 280 -16.50 -16.27 4.81
CA THR A 280 -17.92 -16.42 4.42
C THR A 280 -18.46 -17.87 4.54
N PRO A 281 -19.41 -18.17 5.46
CA PRO A 281 -19.89 -19.53 5.69
C PRO A 281 -21.35 -19.72 5.25
N ASN A 282 -21.61 -20.79 4.50
CA ASN A 282 -22.98 -21.29 4.32
C ASN A 282 -23.52 -21.79 5.68
N GLU A 283 -24.78 -21.52 6.01
CA GLU A 283 -25.27 -21.60 7.41
C GLU A 283 -25.27 -23.02 8.02
N THR A 284 -24.19 -23.40 8.71
CA THR A 284 -24.19 -23.86 10.12
C THR A 284 -22.78 -24.28 10.57
N GLN A 285 -22.18 -23.53 11.52
CA GLN A 285 -20.92 -23.94 12.16
C GLN A 285 -21.12 -25.21 13.01
N PRO A 286 -20.14 -26.15 13.01
CA PRO A 286 -18.88 -25.91 13.73
C PRO A 286 -17.59 -26.14 12.92
N SER A 287 -16.53 -25.44 13.36
CA SER A 287 -15.12 -25.56 12.97
C SER A 287 -14.74 -25.20 11.52
N ALA A 288 -13.69 -24.39 11.38
CA ALA A 288 -13.25 -23.81 10.12
C ALA A 288 -12.80 -24.86 9.08
N GLN A 289 -13.50 -24.90 7.94
CA GLN A 289 -12.99 -25.39 6.67
C GLN A 289 -13.05 -24.26 5.64
N ARG A 290 -12.01 -24.19 4.80
CA ARG A 290 -11.73 -23.07 3.88
C ARG A 290 -12.70 -23.07 2.69
N LYS A 291 -12.81 -21.93 1.98
CA LYS A 291 -13.36 -21.86 0.61
C LYS A 291 -12.80 -23.03 -0.23
N GLY A 292 -13.68 -23.91 -0.71
CA GLY A 292 -13.31 -25.02 -1.59
C GLY A 292 -13.23 -24.59 -3.06
N ILE A 293 -12.66 -25.47 -3.90
CA ILE A 293 -12.85 -25.40 -5.36
C ILE A 293 -13.94 -26.42 -5.69
N ASP A 294 -15.06 -25.96 -6.23
CA ASP A 294 -16.22 -26.82 -6.52
C ASP A 294 -15.90 -27.87 -7.59
N GLY A 295 -16.25 -29.12 -7.28
CA GLY A 295 -15.99 -30.27 -8.15
C GLY A 295 -14.57 -30.85 -8.08
N VAL A 296 -13.74 -30.46 -7.11
CA VAL A 296 -12.36 -30.97 -6.94
C VAL A 296 -12.15 -31.67 -5.59
N ASP A 297 -11.65 -32.90 -5.63
CA ASP A 297 -11.22 -33.65 -4.45
C ASP A 297 -9.81 -33.21 -3.99
N PHE A 298 -9.69 -32.77 -2.74
CA PHE A 298 -8.41 -32.37 -2.16
C PHE A 298 -7.69 -33.54 -1.47
N VAL A 299 -6.37 -33.60 -1.65
CA VAL A 299 -5.47 -34.63 -1.08
C VAL A 299 -4.18 -33.96 -0.61
N ILE A 300 -3.66 -34.35 0.56
CA ILE A 300 -2.35 -33.90 1.05
C ILE A 300 -1.38 -35.09 1.19
N CYS A 301 -0.22 -34.98 0.56
CA CYS A 301 0.86 -35.97 0.62
C CYS A 301 2.10 -35.31 1.25
N ASN A 302 2.59 -35.82 2.39
CA ASN A 302 3.79 -35.27 3.04
C ASN A 302 4.54 -36.35 3.85
N THR A 303 5.83 -36.14 4.05
CA THR A 303 6.70 -36.94 4.96
C THR A 303 6.60 -36.50 6.42
N ASP A 304 6.18 -35.27 6.69
CA ASP A 304 6.02 -34.74 8.05
C ASP A 304 4.64 -35.11 8.62
N ALA A 305 4.64 -35.94 9.66
CA ALA A 305 3.42 -36.40 10.32
C ALA A 305 2.71 -35.30 11.15
N GLN A 306 3.45 -34.31 11.68
CA GLN A 306 2.87 -33.19 12.42
C GLN A 306 2.13 -32.24 11.46
N ALA A 307 2.75 -31.94 10.31
CA ALA A 307 2.11 -31.17 9.24
C ALA A 307 0.85 -31.86 8.69
N LEU A 308 0.87 -33.19 8.52
CA LEU A 308 -0.31 -33.95 8.10
C LEU A 308 -1.42 -33.94 9.14
N ASN A 309 -1.11 -34.12 10.43
CA ASN A 309 -2.11 -34.13 11.50
C ASN A 309 -2.82 -32.78 11.63
N ASN A 310 -2.08 -31.68 11.47
CA ASN A 310 -2.60 -30.31 11.54
C ASN A 310 -3.35 -29.85 10.26
N SER A 311 -3.33 -30.62 9.18
CA SER A 311 -4.02 -30.26 7.93
C SER A 311 -5.56 -30.39 8.06
N PRO A 312 -6.36 -29.49 7.47
CA PRO A 312 -7.82 -29.62 7.41
C PRO A 312 -8.31 -30.57 6.30
N VAL A 313 -7.41 -31.05 5.42
CA VAL A 313 -7.75 -31.92 4.28
C VAL A 313 -8.13 -33.33 4.78
N PRO A 314 -9.23 -33.94 4.30
CA PRO A 314 -9.65 -35.26 4.76
C PRO A 314 -8.78 -36.39 4.21
N ASN A 315 -8.42 -36.34 2.92
CA ASN A 315 -7.59 -37.37 2.27
C ASN A 315 -6.11 -37.07 2.52
N ARG A 316 -5.42 -37.95 3.26
CA ARG A 316 -4.02 -37.76 3.69
C ARG A 316 -3.21 -38.99 3.34
N ILE A 317 -2.01 -38.80 2.78
CA ILE A 317 -1.01 -39.86 2.57
C ILE A 317 0.26 -39.45 3.29
N GLN A 318 0.75 -40.32 4.19
CA GLN A 318 2.08 -40.15 4.78
C GLN A 318 3.13 -40.83 3.90
N LEU A 319 3.96 -40.01 3.26
CA LEU A 319 5.05 -40.46 2.40
C LEU A 319 6.22 -40.97 3.26
N GLY A 320 6.79 -42.11 2.89
CA GLY A 320 8.07 -42.57 3.45
C GLY A 320 8.07 -42.75 4.96
N VAL A 321 7.10 -43.49 5.50
CA VAL A 321 6.97 -43.73 6.95
C VAL A 321 8.23 -44.40 7.51
N SER A 322 8.81 -45.35 6.76
CA SER A 322 10.04 -46.05 7.13
C SER A 322 11.30 -45.23 6.84
N VAL A 323 11.31 -44.47 5.74
CA VAL A 323 12.45 -43.63 5.33
C VAL A 323 12.64 -42.37 6.19
N THR A 324 11.58 -41.80 6.75
CA THR A 324 11.62 -40.50 7.46
C THR A 324 11.21 -40.54 8.93
N GLU A 325 10.70 -41.67 9.42
CA GLU A 325 10.10 -41.81 10.77
C GLU A 325 8.99 -40.78 11.08
N GLY A 326 8.42 -40.13 10.05
CA GLY A 326 7.45 -39.04 10.18
C GLY A 326 8.04 -37.65 10.49
N LEU A 327 9.37 -37.51 10.46
CA LEU A 327 10.12 -36.28 10.77
C LEU A 327 10.34 -35.34 9.57
N GLY A 328 9.87 -35.72 8.38
CA GLY A 328 10.05 -34.94 7.16
C GLY A 328 11.35 -35.22 6.39
N ALA A 329 11.42 -34.79 5.13
CA ALA A 329 12.54 -35.06 4.23
C ALA A 329 13.81 -34.18 4.44
N GLY A 330 13.89 -33.41 5.53
CA GLY A 330 15.12 -32.68 5.92
C GLY A 330 15.73 -31.73 4.88
N ALA A 331 14.91 -31.12 4.01
CA ALA A 331 15.35 -30.32 2.85
C ALA A 331 16.24 -31.07 1.82
N ASN A 332 16.14 -32.40 1.76
CA ASN A 332 16.81 -33.24 0.76
C ASN A 332 15.78 -33.84 -0.23
N PRO A 333 15.81 -33.45 -1.53
CA PRO A 333 14.93 -34.00 -2.55
C PRO A 333 15.02 -35.52 -2.71
N ASP A 334 16.20 -36.13 -2.55
CA ASP A 334 16.36 -37.58 -2.77
C ASP A 334 15.66 -38.40 -1.67
N ILE A 335 15.50 -37.84 -0.46
CA ILE A 335 14.67 -38.43 0.62
C ILE A 335 13.18 -38.29 0.27
N GLY A 336 12.77 -37.15 -0.30
CA GLY A 336 11.40 -36.96 -0.80
C GLY A 336 11.03 -37.92 -1.93
N GLU A 337 11.98 -38.20 -2.84
CA GLU A 337 11.83 -39.17 -3.93
C GLU A 337 11.70 -40.61 -3.38
N GLN A 338 12.59 -41.02 -2.47
CA GLN A 338 12.50 -42.33 -1.80
C GLN A 338 11.21 -42.51 -1.01
N ALA A 339 10.74 -41.46 -0.32
CA ALA A 339 9.48 -41.47 0.41
C ALA A 339 8.25 -41.66 -0.49
N ALA A 340 8.25 -41.07 -1.69
CA ALA A 340 7.20 -41.27 -2.68
C ALA A 340 7.24 -42.67 -3.32
N LEU A 341 8.43 -43.25 -3.48
CA LEU A 341 8.63 -44.62 -3.94
C LEU A 341 8.25 -45.67 -2.88
N GLU A 342 8.33 -45.36 -1.59
CA GLU A 342 7.83 -46.21 -0.50
C GLU A 342 6.28 -46.27 -0.52
N SER A 343 5.60 -45.12 -0.55
CA SER A 343 4.13 -45.01 -0.51
C SER A 343 3.44 -45.11 -1.89
N LEU A 344 4.15 -45.66 -2.89
CA LEU A 344 3.75 -45.64 -4.31
C LEU A 344 2.39 -46.30 -4.57
N GLU A 345 2.14 -47.46 -3.97
CA GLU A 345 0.87 -48.19 -4.13
C GLU A 345 -0.31 -47.49 -3.43
N GLU A 346 -0.06 -46.73 -2.36
CA GLU A 346 -1.10 -45.92 -1.69
C GLU A 346 -1.56 -44.76 -2.59
N VAL A 347 -0.60 -44.08 -3.24
CA VAL A 347 -0.87 -43.04 -4.24
C VAL A 347 -1.67 -43.61 -5.43
N LYS A 348 -1.28 -44.78 -5.97
CA LYS A 348 -2.05 -45.45 -7.05
C LYS A 348 -3.48 -45.79 -6.64
N ASN A 349 -3.67 -46.34 -5.44
CA ASN A 349 -4.99 -46.73 -4.96
C ASN A 349 -5.92 -45.51 -4.83
N LEU A 350 -5.40 -44.37 -4.38
CA LEU A 350 -6.14 -43.10 -4.36
C LEU A 350 -6.50 -42.63 -5.78
N LEU A 351 -5.53 -42.59 -6.71
CA LEU A 351 -5.72 -42.15 -8.10
C LEU A 351 -6.61 -43.08 -8.94
N THR A 352 -6.88 -44.29 -8.47
CA THR A 352 -7.74 -45.27 -9.17
C THR A 352 -9.23 -44.96 -9.03
N ASN A 353 -9.63 -44.11 -8.07
CA ASN A 353 -11.02 -43.76 -7.77
C ASN A 353 -11.63 -42.78 -8.78
N ASN A 354 -11.73 -43.22 -10.03
CA ASN A 354 -12.39 -42.54 -11.13
C ASN A 354 -11.76 -41.20 -11.58
N THR A 355 -10.64 -40.78 -11.03
CA THR A 355 -9.85 -39.61 -11.44
C THR A 355 -9.62 -39.58 -12.95
N LYS A 356 -9.80 -38.42 -13.59
CA LYS A 356 -9.60 -38.20 -15.04
C LYS A 356 -8.57 -37.12 -15.34
N MET A 357 -8.42 -36.18 -14.41
CA MET A 357 -7.43 -35.11 -14.39
C MET A 357 -6.90 -35.00 -12.96
N VAL A 358 -5.64 -34.62 -12.78
CA VAL A 358 -5.05 -34.34 -11.46
C VAL A 358 -4.19 -33.07 -11.53
N PHE A 359 -4.33 -32.23 -10.50
CA PHE A 359 -3.47 -31.09 -10.26
C PHE A 359 -2.44 -31.47 -9.18
N ILE A 360 -1.16 -31.24 -9.46
CA ILE A 360 -0.06 -31.54 -8.55
C ILE A 360 0.63 -30.23 -8.21
N THR A 361 0.39 -29.74 -6.99
CA THR A 361 1.00 -28.53 -6.47
C THR A 361 2.08 -28.83 -5.44
N ALA A 362 3.17 -28.06 -5.49
CA ALA A 362 4.33 -28.19 -4.62
C ALA A 362 5.17 -26.91 -4.62
N GLY A 363 5.70 -26.55 -3.46
CA GLY A 363 6.83 -25.62 -3.35
C GLY A 363 8.13 -26.33 -3.71
N MET A 364 8.89 -25.75 -4.64
CA MET A 364 10.14 -26.32 -5.13
C MET A 364 11.35 -25.72 -4.39
N GLY A 365 12.45 -26.47 -4.28
CA GLY A 365 13.60 -26.10 -3.45
C GLY A 365 13.51 -26.56 -1.99
N GLY A 366 12.56 -27.44 -1.69
CA GLY A 366 12.49 -28.18 -0.42
C GLY A 366 12.84 -29.67 -0.61
N GLY A 367 12.68 -30.47 0.43
CA GLY A 367 12.87 -31.92 0.32
C GLY A 367 11.66 -32.60 -0.33
N THR A 368 10.55 -32.63 0.40
CA THR A 368 9.38 -33.45 0.07
C THR A 368 8.75 -33.09 -1.28
N GLY A 369 8.35 -31.84 -1.49
CA GLY A 369 7.69 -31.44 -2.75
C GLY A 369 8.57 -31.64 -3.99
N THR A 370 9.84 -31.28 -3.89
CA THR A 370 10.80 -31.33 -5.01
C THR A 370 11.17 -32.77 -5.42
N GLY A 371 11.22 -33.70 -4.46
CA GLY A 371 11.45 -35.13 -4.73
C GLY A 371 10.19 -35.94 -5.05
N ALA A 372 9.10 -35.70 -4.33
CA ALA A 372 7.88 -36.51 -4.42
C ALA A 372 6.98 -36.14 -5.61
N ALA A 373 6.83 -34.84 -5.92
CA ALA A 373 5.91 -34.40 -6.98
C ALA A 373 6.24 -34.98 -8.37
N PRO A 374 7.51 -35.09 -8.81
CA PRO A 374 7.84 -35.76 -10.08
C PRO A 374 7.43 -37.24 -10.12
N ILE A 375 7.55 -37.96 -9.00
CA ILE A 375 7.17 -39.38 -8.89
C ILE A 375 5.65 -39.54 -8.96
N ILE A 376 4.91 -38.76 -8.17
CA ILE A 376 3.44 -38.76 -8.15
C ILE A 376 2.88 -38.39 -9.53
N ALA A 377 3.49 -37.40 -10.20
CA ALA A 377 3.14 -37.01 -11.57
C ALA A 377 3.36 -38.14 -12.58
N GLY A 378 4.53 -38.78 -12.55
CA GLY A 378 4.86 -39.88 -13.46
C GLY A 378 3.85 -41.01 -13.38
N ILE A 379 3.48 -41.40 -12.16
CA ILE A 379 2.48 -42.45 -11.89
C ILE A 379 1.10 -42.06 -12.44
N ALA A 380 0.64 -40.83 -12.19
CA ALA A 380 -0.66 -40.36 -12.70
C ALA A 380 -0.70 -40.34 -14.24
N LYS A 381 0.40 -39.90 -14.87
CA LYS A 381 0.54 -39.86 -16.33
C LYS A 381 0.65 -41.27 -16.94
N GLU A 382 1.35 -42.20 -16.28
CA GLU A 382 1.37 -43.63 -16.65
C GLU A 382 -0.02 -44.28 -16.55
N MET A 383 -0.83 -43.87 -15.56
CA MET A 383 -2.24 -44.28 -15.42
C MET A 383 -3.17 -43.63 -16.47
N GLY A 384 -2.65 -42.73 -17.32
CA GLY A 384 -3.41 -42.06 -18.38
C GLY A 384 -4.31 -40.92 -17.89
N ILE A 385 -4.07 -40.42 -16.68
CA ILE A 385 -4.76 -39.26 -16.08
C ILE A 385 -4.13 -37.99 -16.65
N LEU A 386 -4.94 -37.01 -17.06
CA LEU A 386 -4.44 -35.71 -17.52
C LEU A 386 -3.73 -35.01 -16.35
N THR A 387 -2.40 -34.91 -16.41
CA THR A 387 -1.59 -34.55 -15.23
C THR A 387 -1.03 -33.14 -15.38
N VAL A 388 -1.51 -32.19 -14.56
CA VAL A 388 -1.06 -30.79 -14.58
C VAL A 388 -0.26 -30.47 -13.32
N GLY A 389 0.99 -30.02 -13.49
CA GLY A 389 1.79 -29.47 -12.40
C GLY A 389 1.54 -27.97 -12.26
N ILE A 390 1.36 -27.48 -11.03
CA ILE A 390 1.27 -26.04 -10.72
C ILE A 390 2.16 -25.77 -9.50
N VAL A 391 3.39 -25.33 -9.74
CA VAL A 391 4.46 -25.31 -8.71
C VAL A 391 5.10 -23.93 -8.57
N THR A 392 5.57 -23.60 -7.36
CA THR A 392 6.32 -22.36 -7.09
C THR A 392 7.83 -22.61 -7.10
N SER A 393 8.60 -21.71 -7.72
CA SER A 393 10.03 -21.59 -7.43
C SER A 393 10.24 -20.74 -6.17
N PRO A 394 11.28 -21.00 -5.36
CA PRO A 394 11.51 -20.28 -4.11
C PRO A 394 11.96 -18.83 -4.38
N PHE A 395 11.79 -17.94 -3.40
CA PHE A 395 12.37 -16.59 -3.47
C PHE A 395 13.90 -16.64 -3.39
N TYR A 396 14.58 -15.71 -4.05
CA TYR A 396 16.05 -15.61 -4.05
C TYR A 396 16.66 -15.56 -2.63
N PHE A 397 15.97 -14.90 -1.68
CA PHE A 397 16.43 -14.80 -0.29
C PHE A 397 16.45 -16.14 0.46
N GLU A 398 15.73 -17.17 -0.02
CA GLU A 398 15.77 -18.52 0.58
C GLU A 398 17.10 -19.24 0.30
N GLY A 399 17.92 -18.69 -0.61
CA GLY A 399 19.30 -19.05 -0.84
C GLY A 399 19.51 -20.01 -2.00
N LYS A 400 20.68 -19.88 -2.64
CA LYS A 400 21.09 -20.59 -3.86
C LYS A 400 20.84 -22.12 -3.84
N MET A 401 21.00 -22.77 -2.69
CA MET A 401 20.72 -24.21 -2.56
C MET A 401 19.26 -24.57 -2.87
N ARG A 402 18.29 -23.73 -2.47
CA ARG A 402 16.87 -23.96 -2.79
C ARG A 402 16.59 -23.73 -4.27
N LEU A 403 17.19 -22.70 -4.87
CA LEU A 403 17.07 -22.43 -6.32
C LEU A 403 17.62 -23.61 -7.14
N GLU A 404 18.82 -24.10 -6.86
CA GLU A 404 19.43 -25.25 -7.55
C GLU A 404 18.59 -26.53 -7.39
N GLN A 405 18.05 -26.79 -6.19
CA GLN A 405 17.11 -27.89 -5.95
C GLN A 405 15.79 -27.69 -6.73
N ALA A 406 15.27 -26.46 -6.78
CA ALA A 406 14.02 -26.14 -7.46
C ALA A 406 14.13 -26.33 -8.98
N GLU A 407 15.18 -25.80 -9.62
CA GLU A 407 15.45 -26.02 -11.04
C GLU A 407 15.54 -27.51 -11.38
N ALA A 408 16.28 -28.29 -10.59
CA ALA A 408 16.42 -29.73 -10.77
C ALA A 408 15.07 -30.45 -10.65
N GLY A 409 14.27 -30.11 -9.64
CA GLY A 409 12.93 -30.68 -9.44
C GLY A 409 11.94 -30.28 -10.53
N ILE A 410 11.91 -29.01 -10.94
CA ILE A 410 11.06 -28.49 -12.03
C ILE A 410 11.41 -29.20 -13.34
N LYS A 411 12.70 -29.44 -13.60
CA LYS A 411 13.18 -30.21 -14.75
C LYS A 411 12.81 -31.69 -14.69
N ARG A 412 12.81 -32.33 -13.50
CA ARG A 412 12.27 -33.70 -13.32
C ARG A 412 10.75 -33.70 -13.55
N LEU A 413 10.01 -32.75 -12.97
CA LEU A 413 8.55 -32.66 -13.03
C LEU A 413 8.04 -32.42 -14.45
N ARG A 414 8.67 -31.52 -15.23
CA ARG A 414 8.29 -31.20 -16.63
C ARG A 414 8.23 -32.43 -17.55
N ASN A 415 9.05 -33.44 -17.30
CA ASN A 415 9.04 -34.69 -18.07
C ASN A 415 7.90 -35.64 -17.67
N ASN A 416 7.36 -35.49 -16.45
CA ASN A 416 6.41 -36.39 -15.81
C ASN A 416 4.96 -35.86 -15.82
N VAL A 417 4.74 -34.59 -16.13
CA VAL A 417 3.40 -33.99 -16.32
C VAL A 417 3.02 -33.89 -17.80
N ASP A 418 1.74 -33.70 -18.11
CA ASP A 418 1.28 -33.27 -19.43
C ASP A 418 1.50 -31.77 -19.66
N SER A 419 1.27 -30.98 -18.62
CA SER A 419 1.37 -29.52 -18.63
C SER A 419 1.96 -29.01 -17.31
N LEU A 420 2.81 -27.99 -17.36
CA LEU A 420 3.48 -27.42 -16.19
C LEU A 420 3.33 -25.91 -16.15
N ILE A 421 2.63 -25.40 -15.14
CA ILE A 421 2.68 -24.00 -14.73
C ILE A 421 3.76 -23.87 -13.65
N VAL A 422 4.67 -22.91 -13.83
CA VAL A 422 5.65 -22.51 -12.82
C VAL A 422 5.35 -21.07 -12.43
N VAL A 423 5.06 -20.86 -11.15
CA VAL A 423 4.87 -19.55 -10.53
C VAL A 423 6.21 -19.11 -9.95
N ASN A 424 6.78 -17.99 -10.41
CA ASN A 424 8.01 -17.47 -9.84
C ASN A 424 7.72 -16.58 -8.63
N ASN A 425 8.10 -17.00 -7.42
CA ASN A 425 7.90 -16.21 -6.20
C ASN A 425 8.63 -14.86 -6.26
N ASP A 426 9.79 -14.75 -6.93
CA ASP A 426 10.45 -13.45 -7.11
C ASP A 426 9.64 -12.51 -8.02
N LYS A 427 8.89 -13.02 -9.01
CA LYS A 427 7.94 -12.21 -9.80
C LYS A 427 6.76 -11.71 -8.96
N LEU A 428 6.34 -12.48 -7.94
CA LEU A 428 5.35 -11.99 -6.97
C LEU A 428 5.91 -10.84 -6.13
N ARG A 429 7.22 -10.85 -5.79
CA ARG A 429 7.89 -9.71 -5.14
C ARG A 429 8.04 -8.51 -6.08
N GLU A 430 8.30 -8.73 -7.36
CA GLU A 430 8.38 -7.64 -8.36
C GLU A 430 7.02 -6.94 -8.55
N LEU A 431 5.92 -7.71 -8.61
CA LEU A 431 4.58 -7.19 -8.91
C LEU A 431 3.82 -6.66 -7.68
N TYR A 432 4.04 -7.23 -6.49
CA TYR A 432 3.38 -6.82 -5.24
C TYR A 432 4.31 -6.11 -4.24
N GLY A 433 5.57 -5.83 -4.64
CA GLY A 433 6.53 -5.05 -3.86
C GLY A 433 6.96 -5.73 -2.55
N ASN A 434 7.08 -4.91 -1.49
CA ASN A 434 7.68 -5.31 -0.21
C ASN A 434 6.68 -6.06 0.70
N LEU A 435 6.19 -7.22 0.24
CA LEU A 435 5.34 -8.09 1.05
C LEU A 435 6.12 -8.67 2.25
N GLY A 436 5.57 -8.50 3.46
CA GLY A 436 6.12 -9.14 4.66
C GLY A 436 6.10 -10.67 4.54
N TYR A 437 7.09 -11.37 5.14
CA TYR A 437 7.36 -12.81 4.94
C TYR A 437 6.12 -13.72 4.84
N LYS A 438 5.15 -13.59 5.76
CA LYS A 438 3.92 -14.39 5.73
C LYS A 438 3.01 -14.05 4.55
N ALA A 439 2.87 -12.77 4.21
CA ALA A 439 2.08 -12.30 3.07
C ALA A 439 2.70 -12.72 1.73
N GLY A 440 4.03 -12.73 1.61
CA GLY A 440 4.72 -13.23 0.41
C GLY A 440 4.39 -14.71 0.11
N PHE A 441 4.45 -15.58 1.13
CA PHE A 441 4.04 -16.98 0.96
C PHE A 441 2.52 -17.15 0.81
N ALA A 442 1.69 -16.35 1.51
CA ALA A 442 0.24 -16.38 1.32
C ALA A 442 -0.16 -15.96 -0.10
N LYS A 443 0.53 -14.99 -0.71
CA LYS A 443 0.29 -14.57 -2.10
C LYS A 443 0.73 -15.64 -3.10
N ALA A 444 1.78 -16.41 -2.78
CA ALA A 444 2.15 -17.60 -3.56
C ALA A 444 1.07 -18.71 -3.46
N ASP A 445 0.54 -18.98 -2.26
CA ASP A 445 -0.58 -19.92 -2.05
C ASP A 445 -1.87 -19.45 -2.76
N GLU A 446 -2.17 -18.15 -2.74
CA GLU A 446 -3.30 -17.53 -3.46
C GLU A 446 -3.14 -17.69 -4.98
N VAL A 447 -1.97 -17.39 -5.53
CA VAL A 447 -1.70 -17.53 -6.97
C VAL A 447 -1.74 -18.99 -7.42
N LEU A 448 -1.26 -19.93 -6.59
CA LEU A 448 -1.44 -21.38 -6.80
C LEU A 448 -2.93 -21.79 -6.74
N SER A 449 -3.70 -21.23 -5.82
CA SER A 449 -5.13 -21.46 -5.67
C SER A 449 -5.91 -20.97 -6.90
N THR A 450 -5.68 -19.72 -7.33
CA THR A 450 -6.29 -19.11 -8.51
C THR A 450 -5.94 -19.87 -9.79
N ALA A 451 -4.69 -20.31 -9.95
CA ALA A 451 -4.31 -21.16 -11.08
C ALA A 451 -5.03 -22.51 -11.09
N SER A 452 -5.13 -23.16 -9.93
CA SER A 452 -5.84 -24.44 -9.79
C SER A 452 -7.35 -24.28 -10.01
N LYS A 453 -7.94 -23.21 -9.45
CA LYS A 453 -9.37 -22.88 -9.53
C LYS A 453 -9.78 -22.58 -10.97
N GLY A 454 -9.07 -21.68 -11.66
CA GLY A 454 -9.48 -21.29 -13.02
C GLY A 454 -9.45 -22.44 -14.02
N ILE A 455 -8.44 -23.33 -13.97
CA ILE A 455 -8.41 -24.52 -14.85
C ILE A 455 -9.47 -25.55 -14.44
N ALA A 456 -9.78 -25.67 -13.15
CA ALA A 456 -10.89 -26.52 -12.69
C ALA A 456 -12.25 -25.98 -13.16
N GLU A 457 -12.57 -24.72 -12.89
CA GLU A 457 -13.87 -24.10 -13.22
C GLU A 457 -14.15 -24.07 -14.73
N VAL A 458 -13.12 -23.91 -15.57
CA VAL A 458 -13.19 -24.07 -17.04
C VAL A 458 -13.80 -25.42 -17.46
N ILE A 459 -13.70 -26.46 -16.62
CA ILE A 459 -14.06 -27.85 -16.94
C ILE A 459 -15.21 -28.37 -16.03
N THR A 460 -15.31 -27.90 -14.78
CA THR A 460 -16.28 -28.40 -13.79
C THR A 460 -17.59 -27.61 -13.72
N LYS A 461 -17.59 -26.31 -14.05
CA LYS A 461 -18.81 -25.49 -14.04
C LYS A 461 -19.60 -25.66 -15.34
N HIS A 462 -20.93 -25.62 -15.22
CA HIS A 462 -21.83 -25.70 -16.36
C HIS A 462 -22.27 -24.31 -16.82
N TYR A 463 -21.69 -23.88 -17.94
CA TYR A 463 -21.86 -22.57 -18.55
C TYR A 463 -22.68 -22.65 -19.86
N SER A 464 -23.06 -21.48 -20.40
CA SER A 464 -23.88 -21.34 -21.61
C SER A 464 -23.17 -21.88 -22.87
N THR A 465 -21.85 -21.74 -22.94
CA THR A 465 -20.94 -22.52 -23.81
C THR A 465 -19.89 -23.21 -22.94
N ASN A 466 -19.93 -24.54 -22.87
CA ASN A 466 -19.03 -25.36 -22.06
C ASN A 466 -17.77 -25.76 -22.83
N ILE A 467 -16.62 -25.79 -22.13
CA ILE A 467 -15.41 -26.49 -22.57
C ILE A 467 -15.45 -27.91 -21.97
N ASP A 468 -15.38 -28.96 -22.79
CA ASP A 468 -15.39 -30.34 -22.28
C ASP A 468 -13.97 -30.84 -21.93
N LEU A 469 -13.87 -31.94 -21.17
CA LEU A 469 -12.58 -32.50 -20.74
C LEU A 469 -11.70 -32.98 -21.92
N ARG A 470 -12.26 -33.27 -23.09
CA ARG A 470 -11.53 -33.61 -24.33
C ARG A 470 -10.98 -32.36 -24.99
N ASP A 471 -11.72 -31.26 -24.96
CA ASP A 471 -11.27 -29.95 -25.43
C ASP A 471 -10.10 -29.46 -24.56
N ALA A 472 -10.28 -29.45 -23.23
CA ALA A 472 -9.22 -29.15 -22.27
C ALA A 472 -8.00 -30.07 -22.44
N ARG A 473 -8.22 -31.39 -22.64
CA ARG A 473 -7.14 -32.35 -22.95
C ARG A 473 -6.45 -32.04 -24.28
N THR A 474 -7.14 -31.51 -25.29
CA THR A 474 -6.55 -31.15 -26.59
C THR A 474 -5.58 -29.98 -26.46
N VAL A 475 -5.80 -29.07 -25.50
CA VAL A 475 -4.90 -27.95 -25.20
C VAL A 475 -3.79 -28.31 -24.21
N LEU A 476 -4.09 -29.13 -23.20
CA LEU A 476 -3.18 -29.40 -22.07
C LEU A 476 -2.29 -30.65 -22.26
N ALA A 477 -2.74 -31.69 -22.97
CA ALA A 477 -2.01 -32.97 -23.04
C ALA A 477 -0.65 -32.86 -23.75
N ASN A 478 0.43 -33.24 -23.06
CA ASN A 478 1.82 -33.12 -23.54
C ASN A 478 2.17 -31.74 -24.13
N SER A 479 1.60 -30.69 -23.55
CA SER A 479 1.77 -29.30 -23.99
C SER A 479 3.08 -28.66 -23.50
N GLY A 480 3.73 -29.24 -22.49
CA GLY A 480 5.00 -28.76 -21.94
C GLY A 480 4.78 -27.69 -20.87
N THR A 481 5.42 -26.52 -21.02
CA THR A 481 5.10 -25.37 -20.17
C THR A 481 3.74 -24.80 -20.58
N ALA A 482 2.88 -24.53 -19.60
CA ALA A 482 1.66 -23.75 -19.76
C ALA A 482 1.77 -22.43 -19.00
N ILE A 483 0.97 -21.48 -19.47
CA ILE A 483 0.90 -20.12 -18.98
C ILE A 483 -0.57 -19.80 -18.74
N MET A 484 -0.87 -19.06 -17.68
CA MET A 484 -2.24 -18.71 -17.32
C MET A 484 -2.34 -17.22 -17.01
N GLY A 485 -3.55 -16.67 -17.15
CA GLY A 485 -3.89 -15.31 -16.77
C GLY A 485 -5.37 -15.22 -16.41
N SER A 486 -5.73 -14.34 -15.48
CA SER A 486 -7.12 -14.15 -15.05
C SER A 486 -7.31 -12.72 -14.54
N ALA A 487 -8.38 -12.05 -14.94
CA ALA A 487 -8.74 -10.74 -14.41
C ALA A 487 -10.25 -10.46 -14.52
N ILE A 488 -10.72 -9.53 -13.68
CA ILE A 488 -12.11 -9.02 -13.65
C ILE A 488 -12.08 -7.54 -14.05
N SER A 489 -13.08 -7.07 -14.80
CA SER A 489 -13.27 -5.65 -15.09
C SER A 489 -14.73 -5.29 -15.33
N SER A 490 -15.06 -4.01 -15.13
CA SER A 490 -16.39 -3.41 -15.28
C SER A 490 -16.29 -2.09 -16.09
N GLY A 491 -17.42 -1.43 -16.34
CA GLY A 491 -17.50 -0.22 -17.18
C GLY A 491 -17.59 -0.49 -18.69
N GLU A 492 -17.60 0.58 -19.51
CA GLU A 492 -17.87 0.49 -20.95
C GLU A 492 -16.82 -0.31 -21.75
N ASN A 493 -15.56 -0.31 -21.32
CA ASN A 493 -14.45 -1.02 -21.99
C ASN A 493 -14.13 -2.39 -21.35
N LYS A 494 -15.00 -2.92 -20.47
CA LYS A 494 -14.74 -4.10 -19.63
C LYS A 494 -14.14 -5.31 -20.36
N ALA A 495 -14.54 -5.56 -21.60
CA ALA A 495 -13.98 -6.60 -22.47
C ALA A 495 -12.48 -6.43 -22.74
N MET A 496 -12.08 -5.23 -23.17
CA MET A 496 -10.68 -4.90 -23.47
C MET A 496 -9.83 -4.85 -22.20
N ASP A 497 -10.37 -4.23 -21.14
CA ASP A 497 -9.66 -4.04 -19.88
C ASP A 497 -9.42 -5.37 -19.16
N ALA A 498 -10.40 -6.27 -19.17
CA ALA A 498 -10.26 -7.60 -18.58
C ALA A 498 -9.23 -8.46 -19.34
N ILE A 499 -9.21 -8.44 -20.68
CA ILE A 499 -8.21 -9.24 -21.41
C ILE A 499 -6.79 -8.68 -21.28
N SER A 500 -6.60 -7.35 -21.25
CA SER A 500 -5.27 -6.77 -20.99
C SER A 500 -4.78 -7.19 -19.61
N LYS A 501 -5.55 -6.90 -18.54
CA LYS A 501 -5.22 -7.28 -17.16
C LYS A 501 -4.99 -8.79 -17.00
N ALA A 502 -5.71 -9.63 -17.76
CA ALA A 502 -5.50 -11.07 -17.75
C ALA A 502 -4.16 -11.48 -18.38
N LEU A 503 -3.71 -10.83 -19.47
CA LEU A 503 -2.39 -11.09 -20.08
C LEU A 503 -1.22 -10.38 -19.37
N ASP A 504 -1.50 -9.37 -18.54
CA ASP A 504 -0.55 -8.69 -17.65
C ASP A 504 -0.44 -9.38 -16.26
N SER A 505 -1.07 -10.55 -16.08
CA SER A 505 -1.19 -11.27 -14.80
C SER A 505 0.13 -11.95 -14.36
N PRO A 506 0.44 -12.02 -13.03
CA PRO A 506 1.65 -12.68 -12.52
C PRO A 506 1.87 -14.13 -12.98
N LEU A 507 0.79 -14.82 -13.34
CA LEU A 507 0.78 -16.21 -13.81
C LEU A 507 1.42 -16.42 -15.20
N LEU A 508 1.79 -15.34 -15.92
CA LEU A 508 2.51 -15.44 -17.19
C LEU A 508 4.05 -15.49 -17.05
N ASN A 509 4.62 -15.01 -15.95
CA ASN A 509 6.06 -14.69 -15.85
C ASN A 509 6.49 -13.73 -16.99
N ASP A 510 7.77 -13.72 -17.36
CA ASP A 510 8.30 -12.90 -18.47
C ASP A 510 7.88 -13.40 -19.87
N ASN A 511 7.14 -14.50 -19.95
CA ASN A 511 6.74 -15.14 -21.20
C ASN A 511 5.37 -14.64 -21.66
N LYS A 512 5.36 -13.73 -22.63
CA LYS A 512 4.15 -13.36 -23.39
C LYS A 512 3.54 -14.59 -24.07
N ILE A 513 2.22 -14.57 -24.31
CA ILE A 513 1.52 -15.68 -25.00
C ILE A 513 1.92 -15.87 -26.48
N THR A 514 2.82 -15.03 -27.00
CA THR A 514 3.36 -15.09 -28.36
C THR A 514 3.98 -16.47 -28.66
N GLY A 515 3.54 -17.10 -29.75
CA GLY A 515 4.00 -18.44 -30.12
C GLY A 515 3.27 -19.59 -29.41
N ALA A 516 2.29 -19.30 -28.54
CA ALA A 516 1.33 -20.31 -28.07
C ALA A 516 0.57 -20.91 -29.26
N LYS A 517 0.41 -22.23 -29.25
CA LYS A 517 -0.29 -22.98 -30.32
C LYS A 517 -1.75 -23.23 -29.99
N ASN A 518 -2.07 -23.31 -28.71
CA ASN A 518 -3.40 -23.56 -28.19
C ASN A 518 -3.69 -22.58 -27.05
N VAL A 519 -4.96 -22.18 -26.91
CA VAL A 519 -5.45 -21.36 -25.80
C VAL A 519 -6.80 -21.90 -25.34
N LEU A 520 -6.99 -22.10 -24.04
CA LEU A 520 -8.31 -22.11 -23.42
C LEU A 520 -8.65 -20.68 -23.02
N LEU A 521 -9.85 -20.23 -23.38
CA LEU A 521 -10.42 -18.94 -22.98
C LEU A 521 -11.76 -19.22 -22.31
N LEU A 522 -11.94 -18.73 -21.08
CA LEU A 522 -13.25 -18.66 -20.43
C LEU A 522 -13.59 -17.19 -20.21
N ILE A 523 -14.79 -16.80 -20.62
CA ILE A 523 -15.38 -15.51 -20.29
C ILE A 523 -16.63 -15.76 -19.45
N VAL A 524 -16.77 -15.07 -18.32
CA VAL A 524 -17.95 -15.14 -17.45
C VAL A 524 -18.49 -13.73 -17.24
N SER A 525 -19.75 -13.48 -17.58
CA SER A 525 -20.43 -12.21 -17.31
C SER A 525 -21.30 -12.28 -16.05
N GLY A 526 -21.53 -11.15 -15.40
CA GLY A 526 -22.51 -11.06 -14.31
C GLY A 526 -23.95 -10.91 -14.79
N GLU A 527 -24.72 -10.02 -14.15
CA GLU A 527 -26.12 -9.73 -14.47
C GLU A 527 -26.34 -9.16 -15.88
N THR A 528 -25.31 -8.55 -16.47
CA THR A 528 -25.32 -8.05 -17.85
C THR A 528 -24.59 -9.04 -18.78
N GLU A 529 -25.36 -9.76 -19.59
CA GLU A 529 -24.89 -10.67 -20.65
C GLU A 529 -23.81 -10.00 -21.54
N ILE A 530 -22.70 -10.69 -21.78
CA ILE A 530 -21.63 -10.20 -22.65
C ILE A 530 -22.04 -10.21 -24.13
N THR A 531 -21.75 -9.11 -24.84
CA THR A 531 -22.11 -8.96 -26.25
C THR A 531 -21.16 -9.70 -27.20
N VAL A 532 -21.64 -9.98 -28.41
CA VAL A 532 -20.83 -10.62 -29.48
C VAL A 532 -19.62 -9.76 -29.89
N ASP A 533 -19.76 -8.43 -29.85
CA ASP A 533 -18.66 -7.51 -30.17
C ASP A 533 -17.58 -7.51 -29.07
N GLU A 534 -17.97 -7.56 -27.80
CA GLU A 534 -17.05 -7.75 -26.66
C GLU A 534 -16.28 -9.08 -26.73
N ILE A 535 -16.97 -10.19 -27.06
CA ILE A 535 -16.34 -11.49 -27.31
C ILE A 535 -15.34 -11.41 -28.47
N GLY A 536 -15.69 -10.68 -29.54
CA GLY A 536 -14.81 -10.41 -30.68
C GLY A 536 -13.52 -9.70 -30.27
N ILE A 537 -13.63 -8.62 -29.48
CA ILE A 537 -12.50 -7.86 -28.94
C ILE A 537 -11.53 -8.77 -28.16
N VAL A 538 -12.04 -9.59 -27.25
CA VAL A 538 -11.22 -10.52 -26.44
C VAL A 538 -10.51 -11.55 -27.32
N ASN A 539 -11.24 -12.17 -28.26
CA ASN A 539 -10.68 -13.17 -29.17
C ASN A 539 -9.58 -12.60 -30.08
N ASP A 540 -9.84 -11.45 -30.71
CA ASP A 540 -8.93 -10.86 -31.69
C ASP A 540 -7.66 -10.30 -31.01
N TYR A 541 -7.76 -9.83 -29.77
CA TYR A 541 -6.61 -9.45 -28.95
C TYR A 541 -5.72 -10.67 -28.62
N ILE A 542 -6.31 -11.79 -28.17
CA ILE A 542 -5.58 -13.05 -27.92
C ILE A 542 -4.91 -13.56 -29.20
N GLN A 543 -5.63 -13.57 -30.33
CA GLN A 543 -5.06 -13.99 -31.61
C GLN A 543 -3.87 -13.10 -31.99
N LYS A 544 -4.00 -11.77 -31.89
CA LYS A 544 -2.92 -10.82 -32.17
C LYS A 544 -1.67 -11.11 -31.34
N GLU A 545 -1.79 -11.16 -30.00
CA GLU A 545 -0.64 -11.34 -29.11
C GLU A 545 -0.03 -12.75 -29.19
N ALA A 546 -0.82 -13.78 -29.49
CA ALA A 546 -0.33 -15.14 -29.73
C ALA A 546 0.37 -15.33 -31.10
N GLY A 547 0.15 -14.43 -32.07
CA GLY A 547 0.77 -14.48 -33.41
C GLY A 547 -0.15 -14.93 -34.56
N ASN A 548 -1.47 -14.75 -34.40
CA ASN A 548 -2.55 -15.02 -35.36
C ASN A 548 -2.60 -16.46 -35.89
N ARG A 549 -2.22 -17.43 -35.05
CA ARG A 549 -2.15 -18.86 -35.37
C ARG A 549 -2.53 -19.77 -34.20
N ALA A 550 -3.10 -19.22 -33.13
CA ALA A 550 -3.49 -20.01 -31.96
C ALA A 550 -4.83 -20.70 -32.21
N ASN A 551 -4.92 -21.97 -31.83
CA ASN A 551 -6.19 -22.67 -31.71
C ASN A 551 -6.85 -22.27 -30.38
N VAL A 552 -7.78 -21.32 -30.43
CA VAL A 552 -8.54 -20.84 -29.27
C VAL A 552 -9.79 -21.70 -29.10
N ILE A 553 -9.92 -22.35 -27.95
CA ILE A 553 -11.17 -22.97 -27.49
C ILE A 553 -11.80 -22.03 -26.47
N MET A 554 -13.07 -21.68 -26.68
CA MET A 554 -13.76 -20.64 -25.92
C MET A 554 -14.96 -21.21 -25.15
N GLY A 555 -15.03 -20.93 -23.86
CA GLY A 555 -16.20 -21.08 -23.00
C GLY A 555 -16.79 -19.72 -22.66
N ILE A 556 -18.12 -19.64 -22.56
CA ILE A 556 -18.86 -18.41 -22.25
C ILE A 556 -19.92 -18.76 -21.22
N GLY A 557 -19.97 -18.03 -20.12
CA GLY A 557 -20.86 -18.31 -18.99
C GLY A 557 -21.37 -17.08 -18.28
N GLU A 558 -22.26 -17.33 -17.32
CA GLU A 558 -22.89 -16.33 -16.46
C GLU A 558 -22.63 -16.69 -14.99
N ASP A 559 -22.28 -15.72 -14.16
CA ASP A 559 -22.17 -15.85 -12.70
C ASP A 559 -22.63 -14.53 -12.06
N LEU A 560 -23.88 -14.52 -11.56
CA LEU A 560 -24.55 -13.32 -11.03
C LEU A 560 -23.78 -12.66 -9.87
N THR A 561 -22.82 -13.34 -9.24
CA THR A 561 -21.96 -12.75 -8.20
C THR A 561 -21.02 -11.65 -8.74
N LEU A 562 -20.83 -11.54 -10.06
CA LEU A 562 -19.97 -10.54 -10.71
C LEU A 562 -20.63 -9.16 -10.92
N GLY A 563 -21.94 -9.00 -10.65
CA GLY A 563 -22.65 -7.73 -10.85
C GLY A 563 -22.65 -7.29 -12.33
N GLU A 564 -22.23 -6.07 -12.64
CA GLU A 564 -22.12 -5.58 -14.03
C GLU A 564 -20.81 -6.02 -14.74
N SER A 565 -19.91 -6.66 -14.00
CA SER A 565 -18.54 -7.00 -14.42
C SER A 565 -18.49 -8.20 -15.38
N ILE A 566 -17.32 -8.40 -15.99
CA ILE A 566 -16.92 -9.68 -16.59
C ILE A 566 -15.63 -10.19 -15.96
N SER A 567 -15.45 -11.51 -15.96
CA SER A 567 -14.20 -12.20 -15.66
C SER A 567 -13.67 -12.85 -16.94
N VAL A 568 -12.37 -12.70 -17.22
CA VAL A 568 -11.69 -13.30 -18.38
C VAL A 568 -10.51 -14.12 -17.88
N THR A 569 -10.50 -15.42 -18.23
CA THR A 569 -9.47 -16.39 -17.85
C THR A 569 -8.87 -17.03 -19.09
N VAL A 570 -7.54 -17.01 -19.19
CA VAL A 570 -6.77 -17.47 -20.35
C VAL A 570 -5.76 -18.52 -19.92
N VAL A 571 -5.65 -19.63 -20.65
CA VAL A 571 -4.60 -20.65 -20.45
C VAL A 571 -3.93 -20.97 -21.78
N ALA A 572 -2.71 -20.49 -21.98
CA ALA A 572 -1.95 -20.60 -23.22
C ALA A 572 -0.90 -21.72 -23.14
N THR A 573 -0.73 -22.51 -24.22
CA THR A 573 0.15 -23.69 -24.21
C THR A 573 0.87 -23.95 -25.55
N GLY A 574 1.89 -24.81 -25.50
CA GLY A 574 2.54 -25.36 -26.70
C GLY A 574 3.68 -24.50 -27.26
N PHE A 575 4.29 -23.65 -26.44
CA PHE A 575 5.38 -22.73 -26.79
C PHE A 575 6.61 -23.40 -27.46
N PRO A 576 7.45 -22.66 -28.20
CA PRO A 576 8.70 -23.17 -28.76
C PRO A 576 9.69 -23.63 -27.67
N VAL A 577 10.70 -24.43 -28.05
CA VAL A 577 11.63 -25.06 -27.08
C VAL A 577 12.72 -24.10 -26.60
N GLU A 578 13.02 -23.06 -27.36
CA GLU A 578 14.07 -22.09 -27.01
C GLU A 578 13.60 -21.11 -25.92
N ASP A 579 12.30 -20.76 -25.92
CA ASP A 579 11.61 -19.91 -24.94
C ASP A 579 11.24 -20.64 -23.62
N GLN A 580 11.62 -21.92 -23.48
CA GLN A 580 11.39 -22.73 -22.27
C GLN A 580 12.51 -22.57 -21.22
N LYS A 581 13.40 -21.58 -21.37
CA LYS A 581 14.51 -21.29 -20.46
C LYS A 581 14.11 -20.28 -19.40
N TYR A 582 14.26 -20.68 -18.14
CA TYR A 582 14.27 -19.79 -16.99
C TYR A 582 15.74 -19.50 -16.66
N THR A 583 16.35 -18.46 -17.26
CA THR A 583 17.76 -18.08 -17.03
C THR A 583 17.95 -16.57 -17.20
N GLY A 584 17.99 -15.82 -16.10
CA GLY A 584 18.37 -14.39 -16.10
C GLY A 584 19.88 -14.22 -15.96
N LEU A 585 20.57 -13.88 -17.05
CA LEU A 585 21.98 -13.50 -17.17
C LEU A 585 22.14 -12.72 -18.49
N GLU A 586 22.86 -11.58 -18.51
CA GLU A 586 22.81 -10.57 -19.59
C GLU A 586 24.18 -9.84 -19.78
N GLU A 587 24.38 -9.02 -20.84
CA GLU A 587 25.68 -8.38 -21.22
C GLU A 587 25.63 -6.85 -21.53
N GLU A 588 26.80 -6.20 -21.64
CA GLU A 588 27.03 -4.73 -21.43
C GLU A 588 26.79 -3.74 -22.62
N LYS A 589 26.78 -2.43 -22.31
CA LYS A 589 26.61 -1.28 -23.24
C LYS A 589 27.61 -0.12 -23.01
N ILE A 590 27.67 0.82 -23.97
CA ILE A 590 28.50 2.05 -23.97
C ILE A 590 27.63 3.28 -24.34
N VAL A 591 27.93 4.47 -23.80
CA VAL A 591 27.04 5.67 -23.75
C VAL A 591 27.76 6.98 -24.17
N HIS A 592 27.02 7.98 -24.67
CA HIS A 592 27.42 9.41 -24.72
C HIS A 592 26.19 10.37 -24.54
N ARG A 593 26.43 11.67 -24.28
CA ARG A 593 25.47 12.73 -23.83
C ARG A 593 25.53 14.02 -24.69
N LEU A 594 24.62 15.00 -24.45
CA LEU A 594 24.86 16.47 -24.31
C LEU A 594 23.52 17.31 -24.20
N ASP A 595 23.43 18.21 -23.20
CA ASP A 595 23.21 19.70 -23.18
C ASP A 595 22.32 20.36 -24.30
N ASP A 596 21.55 21.48 -24.21
CA ASP A 596 21.24 22.60 -23.25
C ASP A 596 20.07 23.48 -23.88
N ASP A 597 19.41 24.56 -23.41
CA ASP A 597 19.25 25.43 -22.19
C ASP A 597 18.03 26.44 -22.40
N GLN A 598 17.56 27.17 -21.37
CA GLN A 598 16.80 28.49 -21.33
C GLN A 598 15.26 28.63 -21.18
N ALA A 599 14.84 29.73 -20.50
CA ALA A 599 13.47 30.07 -20.04
C ALA A 599 13.15 31.60 -20.03
N LEU A 600 11.90 32.00 -19.69
CA LEU A 600 11.39 33.40 -19.61
C LEU A 600 10.33 33.62 -18.49
N ILE A 601 10.14 34.88 -18.05
CA ILE A 601 9.37 35.32 -16.85
C ILE A 601 8.25 36.34 -17.21
N LYS A 602 7.19 36.47 -16.38
CA LYS A 602 6.23 37.59 -16.41
C LYS A 602 5.46 37.83 -15.08
N GLU A 603 4.99 39.07 -14.86
CA GLU A 603 4.28 39.57 -13.65
C GLU A 603 2.75 39.70 -13.87
N PHE A 604 1.95 39.78 -12.78
CA PHE A 604 0.50 40.08 -12.78
C PHE A 604 0.01 40.83 -11.50
N GLU A 605 -1.20 41.39 -11.54
CA GLU A 605 -1.86 42.16 -10.47
C GLU A 605 -2.91 41.32 -9.68
N VAL A 606 -3.37 41.83 -8.53
CA VAL A 606 -4.19 41.10 -7.52
C VAL A 606 -5.60 41.70 -7.36
N GLU A 607 -6.63 40.85 -7.28
CA GLU A 607 -7.99 41.19 -6.81
C GLU A 607 -8.27 40.66 -5.38
N LEU A 608 -9.24 41.26 -4.67
CA LEU A 608 -9.56 40.94 -3.27
C LEU A 608 -10.89 40.17 -3.15
N ASP A 609 -10.87 39.08 -2.39
CA ASP A 609 -12.03 38.22 -2.08
C ASP A 609 -12.97 38.86 -1.04
N ASP A 610 -14.28 38.86 -1.30
CA ASP A 610 -15.27 39.68 -0.59
C ASP A 610 -16.17 38.81 0.32
N ARG A 611 -15.86 38.80 1.62
CA ARG A 611 -16.63 38.07 2.65
C ARG A 611 -17.01 38.98 3.83
N PRO A 612 -18.25 38.86 4.36
CA PRO A 612 -18.83 39.89 5.21
C PRO A 612 -18.17 39.98 6.58
N VAL A 613 -17.32 40.99 6.76
CA VAL A 613 -16.80 41.38 8.08
C VAL A 613 -17.95 41.96 8.91
N ARG A 614 -18.16 41.40 10.10
CA ARG A 614 -19.18 41.86 11.04
C ARG A 614 -18.83 43.26 11.57
N GLU A 615 -19.54 44.27 11.13
CA GLU A 615 -19.30 45.66 11.54
C GLU A 615 -19.45 45.83 13.07
N VAL A 616 -18.48 46.51 13.66
CA VAL A 616 -18.48 46.97 15.05
C VAL A 616 -18.31 48.48 15.02
N GLU A 617 -19.30 49.23 15.50
CA GLU A 617 -19.22 50.69 15.51
C GLU A 617 -18.10 51.16 16.45
N PRO A 618 -17.33 52.21 16.09
CA PRO A 618 -16.26 52.73 16.91
C PRO A 618 -16.78 53.45 18.16
N ASN A 619 -15.99 53.38 19.24
CA ASN A 619 -16.23 54.07 20.50
C ASN A 619 -16.22 55.60 20.34
N GLU A 620 -16.61 56.35 21.39
CA GLU A 620 -16.60 57.83 21.39
C GLU A 620 -15.21 58.45 21.08
N ASP A 621 -14.12 57.72 21.38
CA ASP A 621 -12.72 58.10 21.04
C ASP A 621 -12.30 57.71 19.61
N GLY A 622 -13.19 57.14 18.78
CA GLY A 622 -12.90 56.69 17.42
C GLY A 622 -12.09 55.38 17.31
N LYS A 623 -11.84 54.67 18.42
CA LYS A 623 -11.25 53.31 18.43
C LYS A 623 -12.30 52.24 18.11
N ILE A 624 -11.87 51.12 17.52
CA ILE A 624 -12.65 49.87 17.51
C ILE A 624 -12.03 48.94 18.56
N VAL A 625 -12.80 48.57 19.59
CA VAL A 625 -12.30 47.85 20.78
C VAL A 625 -12.95 46.48 20.93
N HIS A 626 -12.16 45.44 20.66
CA HIS A 626 -12.50 44.05 20.98
C HIS A 626 -12.12 43.71 22.42
N ARG A 627 -12.77 42.73 23.06
CA ARG A 627 -12.47 42.29 24.44
C ARG A 627 -12.46 40.77 24.54
N LEU A 628 -11.45 40.24 25.23
CA LEU A 628 -11.42 38.85 25.68
C LEU A 628 -12.01 38.73 27.09
N GLU A 629 -12.89 37.74 27.31
CA GLU A 629 -13.50 37.46 28.62
C GLU A 629 -12.86 36.24 29.31
N GLU A 630 -13.06 36.06 30.62
CA GLU A 630 -12.43 34.92 31.35
C GLU A 630 -12.82 33.54 30.80
N ALA A 631 -14.01 33.43 30.19
CA ALA A 631 -14.47 32.23 29.51
C ALA A 631 -13.64 31.87 28.26
N ASP A 632 -13.06 32.85 27.58
CA ASP A 632 -12.31 32.66 26.33
C ASP A 632 -10.99 31.90 26.50
N PHE A 633 -10.55 31.72 27.74
CA PHE A 633 -9.31 31.01 28.07
C PHE A 633 -9.56 29.56 28.49
N LEU A 634 -10.82 29.14 28.68
CA LEU A 634 -11.16 27.77 29.08
C LEU A 634 -10.85 26.77 27.96
N GLU A 635 -10.26 25.63 28.32
CA GLU A 635 -10.10 24.50 27.40
C GLU A 635 -11.49 23.88 27.11
N PRO A 636 -11.73 23.39 25.89
CA PRO A 636 -12.97 22.66 25.58
C PRO A 636 -13.03 21.37 26.40
N GLU A 637 -14.14 21.12 27.10
CA GLU A 637 -14.34 19.80 27.72
C GLU A 637 -14.40 18.72 26.64
N MET A 638 -13.52 17.71 26.72
CA MET A 638 -13.65 16.51 25.90
C MET A 638 -15.07 15.93 26.02
N PRO A 639 -15.71 15.50 24.91
CA PRO A 639 -17.08 15.01 24.94
C PRO A 639 -17.21 13.77 25.83
N LYS A 640 -17.77 13.97 27.02
CA LYS A 640 -18.06 12.90 28.00
C LYS A 640 -18.90 11.83 27.32
N LYS A 641 -18.38 10.59 27.25
CA LYS A 641 -18.97 9.46 26.51
C LYS A 641 -20.49 9.41 26.70
N LYS A 642 -21.24 9.80 25.66
CA LYS A 642 -22.69 9.62 25.62
C LYS A 642 -22.97 8.12 25.53
N ASN A 643 -23.70 7.57 26.52
CA ASN A 643 -24.19 6.20 26.44
C ASN A 643 -25.25 6.11 25.33
N LEU A 644 -24.84 5.75 24.11
CA LEU A 644 -25.79 5.29 23.09
C LEU A 644 -26.39 3.97 23.59
N ASN A 645 -27.69 3.97 23.89
CA ASN A 645 -28.39 2.77 24.29
C ASN A 645 -29.90 2.92 24.00
N LYS A 646 -30.49 1.90 23.36
CA LYS A 646 -31.85 1.83 22.76
C LYS A 646 -31.97 2.62 21.44
N GLN A 647 -32.52 2.06 20.36
CA GLN A 647 -33.47 0.94 20.25
C GLN A 647 -33.08 -0.08 19.16
N GLY A 648 -33.42 -1.37 19.36
CA GLY A 648 -33.20 -2.45 18.38
C GLY A 648 -32.99 -3.82 19.04
N HIS A 649 -34.06 -4.50 19.48
CA HIS A 649 -33.98 -5.84 20.10
C HIS A 649 -34.33 -6.95 19.10
N LEU A 650 -33.58 -8.06 19.12
CA LEU A 650 -34.09 -9.44 19.08
C LEU A 650 -33.06 -10.41 19.74
N PHE A 651 -33.44 -11.03 20.86
CA PHE A 651 -32.97 -12.30 21.49
C PHE A 651 -31.46 -12.66 21.46
N ALA A 652 -30.73 -12.67 22.60
CA ALA A 652 -30.65 -13.72 23.65
C ALA A 652 -29.65 -14.87 23.30
N GLU A 653 -28.86 -15.45 24.20
CA GLU A 653 -28.86 -15.49 25.69
C GLU A 653 -27.47 -15.13 26.29
N GLU A 654 -27.39 -14.71 27.56
CA GLU A 654 -26.13 -14.55 28.33
C GLU A 654 -26.08 -15.53 29.51
N GLU A 655 -24.96 -16.24 29.72
CA GLU A 655 -24.68 -16.95 30.98
C GLU A 655 -24.00 -16.03 32.01
N GLU A 656 -24.58 -15.88 33.21
CA GLU A 656 -23.93 -15.16 34.32
C GLU A 656 -22.67 -15.91 34.82
N MET A 657 -21.48 -15.34 34.65
CA MET A 657 -20.31 -15.70 35.46
C MET A 657 -19.86 -14.57 36.38
N LYS A 658 -20.01 -14.79 37.69
CA LYS A 658 -19.95 -13.74 38.72
C LYS A 658 -18.51 -13.30 39.04
N LEU A 659 -18.17 -12.07 38.71
CA LEU A 659 -16.91 -11.45 39.12
C LEU A 659 -16.93 -11.13 40.62
N SER A 660 -16.13 -11.85 41.41
CA SER A 660 -16.00 -11.61 42.86
C SER A 660 -15.20 -10.34 43.14
N THR A 661 -15.75 -9.44 43.97
CA THR A 661 -15.03 -8.24 44.43
C THR A 661 -13.79 -8.58 45.26
N ARG A 662 -12.72 -7.79 45.09
CA ARG A 662 -11.56 -7.73 46.00
C ARG A 662 -11.20 -6.27 46.29
N PRO A 663 -10.60 -5.97 47.45
CA PRO A 663 -10.68 -4.63 48.04
C PRO A 663 -9.59 -3.67 47.56
N GLU A 664 -9.82 -2.39 47.82
CA GLU A 664 -8.85 -1.30 47.68
C GLU A 664 -7.58 -1.59 48.51
N MET A 665 -6.41 -1.25 47.96
CA MET A 665 -5.14 -1.31 48.70
C MET A 665 -4.52 0.08 48.78
N GLN A 666 -4.38 0.60 50.00
CA GLN A 666 -3.79 1.91 50.26
C GLN A 666 -2.28 1.89 49.99
N VAL A 667 -1.78 2.90 49.26
CA VAL A 667 -0.34 3.07 49.00
C VAL A 667 0.25 4.04 50.02
N GLN A 668 1.28 3.60 50.75
CA GLN A 668 2.16 4.49 51.51
C GLN A 668 3.41 4.83 50.70
N PRO A 669 3.97 6.05 50.78
CA PRO A 669 5.14 6.44 50.01
C PRO A 669 6.43 5.88 50.61
N SER A 670 7.29 5.28 49.77
CA SER A 670 8.65 4.87 50.16
C SER A 670 9.72 5.59 49.34
N MET A 671 10.70 6.12 50.08
CA MET A 671 11.77 7.04 49.72
C MET A 671 12.39 6.93 48.31
N THR A 672 12.62 8.11 47.72
CA THR A 672 13.57 8.36 46.62
C THR A 672 14.97 7.80 46.92
N LYS A 673 15.66 7.37 45.87
CA LYS A 673 17.13 7.37 45.82
C LYS A 673 17.58 7.86 44.44
N GLU A 674 18.40 8.91 44.43
CA GLU A 674 19.16 9.31 43.25
C GLU A 674 20.27 8.28 42.96
N ILE A 675 20.63 8.17 41.68
CA ILE A 675 21.92 7.64 41.21
C ILE A 675 22.34 8.58 40.07
N ASP A 676 23.48 9.24 40.23
CA ASP A 676 24.01 10.19 39.25
C ASP A 676 24.50 9.51 37.96
N LEU A 677 24.55 10.31 36.88
CA LEU A 677 25.21 9.95 35.62
C LEU A 677 26.11 11.11 35.18
N GLU A 678 27.37 11.07 35.57
CA GLU A 678 28.45 11.88 35.01
C GLU A 678 29.50 10.96 34.35
N GLU A 679 29.67 11.06 33.03
CA GLU A 679 30.99 11.15 32.38
C GLU A 679 30.82 11.54 30.88
N PRO A 680 31.69 12.42 30.31
CA PRO A 680 31.57 12.88 28.92
C PRO A 680 32.56 12.20 27.96
N ILE A 681 32.14 12.05 26.69
CA ILE A 681 32.95 11.61 25.53
C ILE A 681 32.49 12.50 24.36
N SER A 682 33.11 13.66 24.11
CA SER A 682 34.42 13.93 23.48
C SER A 682 34.36 13.97 21.94
N GLU A 683 35.04 14.95 21.37
CA GLU A 683 34.99 15.36 19.96
C GLU A 683 35.38 14.25 18.96
N LEU A 684 34.72 14.24 17.80
CA LEU A 684 35.22 13.70 16.53
C LEU A 684 34.83 14.66 15.39
N GLU A 685 35.60 14.62 14.31
CA GLU A 685 35.77 15.73 13.36
C GLU A 685 34.74 15.75 12.22
N GLU A 686 34.61 16.91 11.55
CA GLU A 686 33.78 17.08 10.35
C GLU A 686 34.43 16.39 9.13
N GLU A 687 33.77 15.37 8.55
CA GLU A 687 33.92 15.04 7.14
C GLU A 687 32.60 15.29 6.41
N ARG A 688 32.62 16.18 5.39
CA ARG A 688 31.51 16.36 4.47
C ARG A 688 31.53 15.25 3.43
N PHE A 689 30.38 14.61 3.22
CA PHE A 689 30.08 13.79 2.06
C PHE A 689 28.71 14.21 1.50
N ASP A 690 28.57 14.17 0.18
CA ASP A 690 27.32 14.51 -0.50
C ASP A 690 26.31 13.34 -0.41
N ASP A 691 25.09 13.62 0.04
CA ASP A 691 24.02 12.62 0.19
C ASP A 691 23.27 12.37 -1.14
N GLU A 692 23.85 11.53 -2.01
CA GLU A 692 23.10 10.86 -3.10
C GLU A 692 23.36 9.34 -3.11
N THR A 693 22.58 8.57 -2.34
CA THR A 693 22.62 7.09 -2.40
C THR A 693 21.89 6.57 -3.63
N SER A 694 22.55 6.61 -4.79
CA SER A 694 22.07 6.01 -6.04
C SER A 694 22.25 4.48 -6.03
N PHE A 695 21.18 3.73 -6.32
CA PHE A 695 21.21 2.27 -6.42
C PHE A 695 21.22 1.83 -7.89
N ILE A 696 22.40 1.43 -8.37
CA ILE A 696 22.61 0.91 -9.73
C ILE A 696 22.46 -0.61 -9.72
N PHE A 697 21.36 -1.14 -10.27
CA PHE A 697 21.24 -2.56 -10.57
C PHE A 697 21.61 -2.79 -12.05
N ASN A 698 22.77 -3.38 -12.30
CA ASN A 698 23.00 -4.08 -13.56
C ASN A 698 22.03 -5.26 -13.63
N ILE A 699 21.23 -5.37 -14.70
CA ILE A 699 20.38 -6.55 -14.95
C ILE A 699 21.25 -7.73 -15.46
N ASN A 700 22.50 -7.43 -15.85
CA ASN A 700 23.60 -8.33 -16.18
C ASN A 700 24.15 -9.25 -15.05
N GLN A 701 23.34 -9.73 -14.09
CA GLN A 701 23.64 -10.99 -13.36
C GLN A 701 22.50 -11.61 -12.53
#